data_AF-A0A917QSC0-F1
#
_entry.id   AF-A0A917QSC0-F1
#
_cell.length_a   1.000
_cell.length_b   1.000
_cell.length_c   1.000
_cell.angle_alpha   90.00
_cell.angle_beta   90.00
_cell.angle_gamma   90.00
#
_symmetry.space_group_name_H-M   'P 1'
#
loop_
_entity.id
_entity.type
_entity.pdbx_description
1 polymer ?
#
loop_
_entity_poly.entity_id
_entity_poly.type
_entity_poly.pdbx_seq_one_letter_code
_entity_poly.pdbx_strand_id
1 'polypeptide(L)'
;MRSAKNVNVYRATVAALSVGAIAAAVCVAVTWAVLDLFVAGAEGLVGGYLTGSANGVTAAAAAATGGPVDWWSPTLSTGGRIWPARFLLQGSPLVLVALGPVAAGLVAGLLTRGRRRLLAASAGYAAVLTAAAAITAAVAPGELAVVTTPAPSAFVLGLAVCFAAGLAGQAARRVKVLATAAAILLVAQFAVSGSAVAAPAPQGAAELPITMAAAGPPEPAPVGYLRPGVAEALAKVGVKDAASGQRIAPGAGPAVAKDPWLGVATMLSIESPAGKGVKSWLRANAGLFAAKDPVAQLRALPARPEDPLGLKHDWFQQEVDGVPVYGARVGVHRDAKGATVRGLTNYFIPDLVPSGTRPTLAAQGAVAAAGRAMPGARAGAPPELLLLPDEPDPGKPVPATLVWRVPMVADDGRSTIFSIDALSTGRIVKFEPGRLEYKNRSVWDLDNHPRPSGGPARTEGQGPVAVDDVNKVYDNSGHFYDYMMSTFGRDSWDGEGAPMRSSARYSNNRDNSPVKNAFFDPLTGETMFGEGTATLTIVAHEWQHGVTYSTAGLFSYFQGGALHESFSDVFAAFTEYKLKGSTSWKAGEGSSLGVIRDLADPHAISFDGRPHPAHYSEYWLGCLDGGWVHFNSLIPSHAWYILATRIGIPKTAEIAYRDLSIMLGPRSRFSDTRAGAIQAASDLYGKNSPEMLETWRAFGAVGIDGSYESPRQFCLCFADESLSGVGLEALDPQGSSTDATVAALLRLRGMFENAESGAVMHYAQLYSRANSRAMELLTSDDDLRRKTAHVMQSLEPAFRTVGTSAGDRVFITQSLVDEINGVVDAYVQADEDSGGDGMWPALARSEREYADIQAMVGMTANQALTYLDSLFE
;
A
#
# COMPACT_ATOMS: atom_id res chain seq x y z
N MET A 1 40.17 -64.60 59.22
CA MET A 1 39.86 -65.33 57.96
C MET A 1 38.37 -65.27 57.68
N ARG A 2 37.99 -65.16 56.40
CA ARG A 2 36.64 -64.87 55.83
C ARG A 2 36.33 -63.37 55.76
N SER A 3 36.85 -62.67 54.76
CA SER A 3 36.46 -62.71 53.33
C SER A 3 35.13 -61.97 53.06
N ALA A 4 35.25 -60.93 52.24
CA ALA A 4 34.22 -60.51 51.29
C ALA A 4 32.84 -60.08 51.82
N LYS A 5 32.75 -59.46 53.02
CA LYS A 5 31.49 -58.87 53.51
C LYS A 5 31.45 -57.34 53.66
N ASN A 6 32.57 -56.62 53.59
CA ASN A 6 32.56 -55.15 53.60
C ASN A 6 32.67 -54.51 52.19
N VAL A 7 32.80 -55.32 51.13
CA VAL A 7 32.76 -54.83 49.73
C VAL A 7 31.31 -54.78 49.18
N ASN A 8 30.35 -55.41 49.86
CA ASN A 8 28.93 -55.37 49.48
C ASN A 8 28.12 -54.26 50.16
N VAL A 9 28.56 -53.70 51.29
CA VAL A 9 27.89 -52.54 51.91
C VAL A 9 28.31 -51.24 51.24
N TYR A 10 29.58 -51.06 50.90
CA TYR A 10 30.03 -49.85 50.17
C TYR A 10 29.49 -49.80 48.73
N ARG A 11 29.33 -50.95 48.06
CA ARG A 11 28.67 -51.00 46.73
C ARG A 11 27.15 -50.80 46.80
N ALA A 12 26.49 -51.15 47.90
CA ALA A 12 25.06 -50.89 48.09
C ALA A 12 24.78 -49.44 48.51
N THR A 13 25.63 -48.83 49.35
CA THR A 13 25.51 -47.42 49.74
C THR A 13 25.88 -46.48 48.58
N VAL A 14 26.88 -46.84 47.75
CA VAL A 14 27.22 -46.08 46.54
C VAL A 14 26.18 -46.27 45.42
N ALA A 15 25.52 -47.44 45.34
CA ALA A 15 24.39 -47.65 44.41
C ALA A 15 23.09 -46.94 44.85
N ALA A 16 22.81 -46.87 46.16
CA ALA A 16 21.65 -46.15 46.69
C ALA A 16 21.83 -44.62 46.67
N LEU A 17 23.05 -44.12 46.92
CA LEU A 17 23.38 -42.70 46.75
C LEU A 17 23.37 -42.26 45.28
N SER A 18 23.72 -43.14 44.34
CA SER A 18 23.63 -42.83 42.90
C SER A 18 22.21 -42.84 42.36
N VAL A 19 21.32 -43.72 42.85
CA VAL A 19 19.89 -43.68 42.45
C VAL A 19 19.15 -42.48 43.07
N GLY A 20 19.46 -42.11 44.32
CA GLY A 20 18.92 -40.89 44.95
C GLY A 20 19.42 -39.59 44.28
N ALA A 21 20.69 -39.54 43.87
CA ALA A 21 21.24 -38.41 43.13
C ALA A 21 20.70 -38.33 41.68
N ILE A 22 20.47 -39.48 41.02
CA ILE A 22 19.85 -39.54 39.69
C ILE A 22 18.36 -39.16 39.76
N ALA A 23 17.62 -39.60 40.79
CA ALA A 23 16.23 -39.20 41.00
C ALA A 23 16.10 -37.70 41.35
N ALA A 24 17.01 -37.15 42.15
CA ALA A 24 17.06 -35.71 42.41
C ALA A 24 17.45 -34.90 41.16
N ALA A 25 18.39 -35.39 40.35
CA ALA A 25 18.77 -34.75 39.09
C ALA A 25 17.65 -34.84 38.03
N VAL A 26 16.91 -35.95 37.97
CA VAL A 26 15.74 -36.10 37.09
C VAL A 26 14.56 -35.28 37.59
N CYS A 27 14.32 -35.20 38.91
CA CYS A 27 13.30 -34.30 39.45
C CYS A 27 13.66 -32.82 39.22
N VAL A 28 14.94 -32.42 39.35
CA VAL A 28 15.38 -31.05 39.03
C VAL A 28 15.29 -30.80 37.53
N ALA A 29 15.64 -31.77 36.67
CA ALA A 29 15.53 -31.66 35.22
C ALA A 29 14.07 -31.66 34.72
N VAL A 30 13.17 -32.41 35.37
CA VAL A 30 11.72 -32.40 35.07
C VAL A 30 11.07 -31.14 35.64
N THR A 31 11.49 -30.67 36.82
CA THR A 31 11.04 -29.37 37.36
C THR A 31 11.54 -28.22 36.49
N TRP A 32 12.76 -28.31 35.94
CA TRP A 32 13.30 -27.35 34.95
C TRP A 32 12.61 -27.46 33.60
N ALA A 33 12.32 -28.67 33.10
CA ALA A 33 11.59 -28.86 31.85
C ALA A 33 10.11 -28.45 31.97
N VAL A 34 9.52 -28.56 33.15
CA VAL A 34 8.17 -28.04 33.47
C VAL A 34 8.21 -26.53 33.67
N LEU A 35 9.29 -25.95 34.22
CA LEU A 35 9.50 -24.49 34.20
C LEU A 35 9.72 -23.97 32.78
N ASP A 36 10.49 -24.67 31.93
CA ASP A 36 10.66 -24.35 30.51
C ASP A 36 9.35 -24.52 29.75
N LEU A 37 8.49 -25.49 30.07
CA LEU A 37 7.15 -25.59 29.48
C LEU A 37 6.16 -24.53 30.01
N PHE A 38 6.31 -24.08 31.26
CA PHE A 38 5.51 -22.99 31.82
C PHE A 38 5.97 -21.61 31.32
N VAL A 39 7.26 -21.44 31.06
CA VAL A 39 7.82 -20.25 30.40
C VAL A 39 7.58 -20.31 28.88
N ALA A 40 7.48 -21.50 28.28
CA ALA A 40 6.96 -21.69 26.92
C ALA A 40 5.44 -21.47 26.79
N GLY A 41 4.76 -21.10 27.87
CA GLY A 41 3.43 -20.47 27.83
C GLY A 41 3.47 -18.98 27.50
N ALA A 42 4.65 -18.36 27.39
CA ALA A 42 4.81 -16.92 27.16
C ALA A 42 5.65 -16.54 25.93
N GLU A 43 6.14 -17.50 25.12
CA GLU A 43 7.08 -17.21 24.01
C GLU A 43 6.70 -17.86 22.66
N GLY A 44 5.39 -18.01 22.40
CA GLY A 44 4.89 -18.55 21.12
C GLY A 44 5.15 -17.67 19.89
N LEU A 45 5.50 -16.40 20.05
CA LEU A 45 5.66 -15.45 18.94
C LEU A 45 7.12 -15.31 18.45
N VAL A 46 8.11 -15.45 19.33
CA VAL A 46 9.54 -15.30 18.97
C VAL A 46 10.12 -16.63 18.45
N GLY A 47 9.73 -17.77 19.04
CA GLY A 47 10.14 -19.09 18.57
C GLY A 47 9.60 -19.46 17.18
N GLY A 48 8.38 -19.03 16.84
CA GLY A 48 7.80 -19.22 15.51
C GLY A 48 8.50 -18.40 14.42
N TYR A 49 8.96 -17.20 14.76
CA TYR A 49 9.63 -16.30 13.82
C TYR A 49 11.06 -16.75 13.49
N LEU A 50 11.79 -17.27 14.49
CA LEU A 50 13.18 -17.70 14.33
C LEU A 50 13.32 -19.09 13.69
N THR A 51 12.30 -19.94 13.79
CA THR A 51 12.32 -21.29 13.18
C THR A 51 11.77 -21.32 11.75
N GLY A 52 11.06 -20.27 11.32
CA GLY A 52 10.45 -20.18 9.97
C GLY A 52 11.36 -19.67 8.86
N SER A 53 12.58 -19.21 9.16
CA SER A 53 13.53 -18.72 8.14
C SER A 53 14.86 -19.46 8.19
N ALA A 54 15.42 -19.79 7.03
CA ALA A 54 16.76 -20.38 6.91
C ALA A 54 17.84 -19.51 7.58
N ASN A 55 17.61 -18.20 7.65
CA ASN A 55 18.51 -17.23 8.28
C ASN A 55 18.53 -17.35 9.82
N GLY A 56 17.42 -17.71 10.47
CA GLY A 56 17.36 -17.90 11.93
C GLY A 56 18.15 -19.11 12.41
N VAL A 57 18.12 -20.21 11.66
CA VAL A 57 18.91 -21.42 11.95
C VAL A 57 20.40 -21.18 11.71
N THR A 58 20.75 -20.39 10.68
CA THR A 58 22.14 -20.05 10.33
C THR A 58 22.75 -19.08 11.35
N ALA A 59 21.97 -18.11 11.84
CA ALA A 59 22.36 -17.19 12.92
C ALA A 59 22.60 -17.93 14.25
N ALA A 60 21.76 -18.92 14.58
CA ALA A 60 21.93 -19.77 15.77
C ALA A 60 23.18 -20.67 15.67
N ALA A 61 23.49 -21.20 14.49
CA ALA A 61 24.69 -22.00 14.25
C ALA A 61 25.97 -21.14 14.26
N ALA A 62 25.93 -19.92 13.74
CA ALA A 62 27.04 -18.96 13.78
C ALA A 62 27.31 -18.44 15.20
N ALA A 63 26.27 -18.21 16.01
CA ALA A 63 26.39 -17.81 17.42
C ALA A 63 27.15 -18.84 18.28
N ALA A 64 27.12 -20.12 17.92
CA ALA A 64 27.90 -21.17 18.58
C ALA A 64 29.43 -21.08 18.32
N THR A 65 29.86 -20.28 17.33
CA THR A 65 31.28 -20.17 16.92
C THR A 65 32.00 -18.91 17.43
N GLY A 66 31.31 -18.05 18.19
CA GLY A 66 31.91 -16.89 18.85
C GLY A 66 32.20 -15.68 17.94
N GLY A 67 31.84 -15.73 16.66
CA GLY A 67 31.88 -14.58 15.75
C GLY A 67 30.73 -13.60 16.00
N PRO A 68 30.89 -12.30 15.66
CA PRO A 68 29.78 -11.36 15.65
C PRO A 68 28.69 -11.85 14.68
N VAL A 69 27.43 -11.76 15.09
CA VAL A 69 26.29 -12.11 14.24
C VAL A 69 25.61 -10.82 13.83
N ASP A 70 25.62 -10.57 12.52
CA ASP A 70 24.81 -9.54 11.91
C ASP A 70 23.38 -10.10 11.78
N TRP A 71 22.39 -9.38 12.32
CA TRP A 71 20.97 -9.74 12.22
C TRP A 71 20.21 -8.64 11.49
N TRP A 72 19.14 -9.03 10.82
CA TRP A 72 18.28 -8.16 10.03
C TRP A 72 16.82 -8.61 10.17
N SER A 73 15.90 -7.66 10.43
CA SER A 73 14.47 -7.89 10.49
C SER A 73 13.79 -7.29 9.25
N PRO A 74 13.29 -8.11 8.31
CA PRO A 74 12.56 -7.63 7.13
C PRO A 74 11.29 -6.84 7.47
N THR A 75 10.73 -7.06 8.66
CA THR A 75 9.46 -6.50 9.13
C THR A 75 9.62 -5.10 9.73
N LEU A 76 10.78 -4.83 10.33
CA LEU A 76 11.12 -3.52 10.90
C LEU A 76 12.08 -2.73 10.04
N SER A 77 12.69 -3.37 9.04
CA SER A 77 13.77 -2.80 8.23
C SER A 77 15.00 -2.39 9.05
N THR A 78 15.20 -3.01 10.22
CA THR A 78 16.34 -2.76 11.11
C THR A 78 17.33 -3.92 11.07
N GLY A 79 18.60 -3.63 11.35
CA GLY A 79 19.61 -4.65 11.60
C GLY A 79 20.70 -4.18 12.53
N GLY A 80 21.48 -5.11 13.04
CA GLY A 80 22.54 -4.81 14.00
C GLY A 80 23.57 -5.91 14.08
N ARG A 81 24.70 -5.59 14.72
CA ARG A 81 25.77 -6.55 14.99
C ARG A 81 25.75 -6.91 16.46
N ILE A 82 25.38 -8.15 16.78
CA ILE A 82 25.37 -8.63 18.16
C ILE A 82 26.67 -9.36 18.46
N TRP A 83 27.29 -9.00 19.59
CA TRP A 83 28.46 -9.67 20.13
C TRP A 83 28.03 -10.79 21.09
N PRO A 84 28.40 -12.06 20.85
CA PRO A 84 27.97 -13.20 21.66
C PRO A 84 28.31 -13.09 23.16
N ALA A 85 29.33 -12.32 23.52
CA ALA A 85 29.71 -12.07 24.91
C ALA A 85 28.61 -11.38 25.73
N ARG A 86 27.71 -10.61 25.10
CA ARG A 86 26.56 -10.00 25.77
C ARG A 86 25.45 -11.01 26.08
N PHE A 87 25.25 -12.03 25.24
CA PHE A 87 24.31 -13.14 25.49
C PHE A 87 24.74 -14.06 26.65
N LEU A 88 26.05 -14.23 26.83
CA LEU A 88 26.63 -15.05 27.91
C LEU A 88 26.45 -14.43 29.30
N LEU A 89 26.30 -13.11 29.39
CA LEU A 89 26.20 -12.38 30.65
C LEU A 89 24.75 -12.09 31.08
N GLN A 90 23.76 -12.27 30.20
CA GLN A 90 22.34 -11.96 30.46
C GLN A 90 21.43 -13.19 30.58
N GLY A 91 21.99 -14.39 30.81
CA GLY A 91 21.19 -15.56 31.19
C GLY A 91 20.34 -16.16 30.05
N SER A 92 20.85 -16.16 28.82
CA SER A 92 20.17 -16.78 27.68
C SER A 92 19.95 -18.30 27.87
N PRO A 93 18.74 -18.84 27.61
CA PRO A 93 18.47 -20.28 27.64
C PRO A 93 19.35 -21.09 26.68
N LEU A 94 19.87 -20.45 25.61
CA LEU A 94 20.78 -21.08 24.64
C LEU A 94 22.10 -21.53 25.29
N VAL A 95 22.56 -20.81 26.32
CA VAL A 95 23.75 -21.19 27.10
C VAL A 95 23.49 -22.49 27.86
N LEU A 96 22.26 -22.74 28.31
CA LEU A 96 21.89 -23.97 29.03
C LEU A 96 21.68 -25.16 28.10
N VAL A 97 21.18 -24.91 26.88
CA VAL A 97 21.08 -25.95 25.83
C VAL A 97 22.47 -26.41 25.37
N ALA A 98 23.46 -25.52 25.34
CA ALA A 98 24.85 -25.87 25.01
C ALA A 98 25.62 -26.45 26.21
N LEU A 99 25.39 -25.95 27.43
CA LEU A 99 26.06 -26.43 28.64
C LEU A 99 25.51 -27.78 29.13
N GLY A 100 24.24 -28.10 28.88
CA GLY A 100 23.62 -29.37 29.30
C GLY A 100 24.35 -30.61 28.75
N PRO A 101 24.58 -30.72 27.43
CA PRO A 101 25.33 -31.83 26.83
C PRO A 101 26.82 -31.83 27.21
N VAL A 102 27.43 -30.66 27.39
CA VAL A 102 28.85 -30.51 27.76
C VAL A 102 29.06 -30.89 29.23
N ALA A 103 28.17 -30.47 30.13
CA ALA A 103 28.16 -30.85 31.53
C ALA A 103 27.79 -32.33 31.70
N ALA A 104 26.82 -32.85 30.94
CA ALA A 104 26.49 -34.28 30.92
C ALA A 104 27.65 -35.12 30.37
N GLY A 105 28.38 -34.63 29.35
CA GLY A 105 29.57 -35.26 28.78
C GLY A 105 30.78 -35.22 29.72
N LEU A 106 31.00 -34.11 30.43
CA LEU A 106 32.05 -33.97 31.44
C LEU A 106 31.75 -34.80 32.68
N VAL A 107 30.49 -34.82 33.16
CA VAL A 107 30.05 -35.65 34.28
C VAL A 107 30.10 -37.13 33.90
N ALA A 108 29.65 -37.51 32.70
CA ALA A 108 29.81 -38.87 32.19
C ALA A 108 31.28 -39.25 32.02
N GLY A 109 32.14 -38.36 31.53
CA GLY A 109 33.58 -38.59 31.37
C GLY A 109 34.33 -38.71 32.70
N LEU A 110 33.94 -37.92 33.71
CA LEU A 110 34.50 -37.98 35.06
C LEU A 110 34.00 -39.20 35.85
N LEU A 111 32.73 -39.61 35.65
CA LEU A 111 32.14 -40.79 36.30
C LEU A 111 32.50 -42.12 35.63
N THR A 112 32.97 -42.13 34.38
CA THR A 112 33.25 -43.36 33.61
C THR A 112 34.72 -43.65 33.34
N ARG A 113 35.64 -43.03 34.10
CA ARG A 113 37.06 -43.46 34.09
C ARG A 113 37.16 -44.97 34.34
N GLY A 114 37.34 -45.72 33.25
CA GLY A 114 37.81 -47.11 33.29
C GLY A 114 36.93 -48.22 32.71
N ARG A 115 35.83 -47.98 31.96
CA ARG A 115 35.09 -49.11 31.33
C ARG A 115 34.65 -48.88 29.88
N ARG A 116 35.46 -49.43 28.96
CA ARG A 116 35.33 -49.42 27.47
C ARG A 116 34.06 -50.06 26.88
N ARG A 117 33.02 -50.40 27.65
CA ARG A 117 31.85 -51.15 27.13
C ARG A 117 30.58 -50.32 26.90
N LEU A 118 30.64 -48.99 26.99
CA LEU A 118 29.49 -48.10 26.73
C LEU A 118 29.70 -47.08 25.61
N LEU A 119 30.79 -47.19 24.84
CA LEU A 119 30.97 -46.47 23.56
C LEU A 119 29.92 -46.90 22.50
N ALA A 120 29.35 -48.10 22.64
CA ALA A 120 28.28 -48.58 21.76
C ALA A 120 26.92 -47.91 22.04
N ALA A 121 26.67 -47.44 23.27
CA ALA A 121 25.41 -46.77 23.61
C ALA A 121 25.42 -45.29 23.15
N SER A 122 26.58 -44.64 23.18
CA SER A 122 26.77 -43.27 22.64
C SER A 122 26.63 -43.25 21.10
N ALA A 123 27.14 -44.28 20.42
CA ALA A 123 26.95 -44.47 18.98
C ALA A 123 25.48 -44.74 18.61
N GLY A 124 24.74 -45.49 19.45
CA GLY A 124 23.30 -45.70 19.27
C GLY A 124 22.48 -44.42 19.45
N TYR A 125 22.85 -43.55 20.39
CA TYR A 125 22.17 -42.27 20.62
C TYR A 125 22.43 -41.27 19.49
N ALA A 126 23.66 -41.23 18.96
CA ALA A 126 23.98 -40.46 17.77
C ALA A 126 23.19 -40.94 16.55
N ALA A 127 23.05 -42.26 16.35
CA ALA A 127 22.28 -42.83 15.24
C ALA A 127 20.77 -42.53 15.32
N VAL A 128 20.19 -42.50 16.53
CA VAL A 128 18.78 -42.11 16.72
C VAL A 128 18.57 -40.62 16.44
N LEU A 129 19.54 -39.76 16.78
CA LEU A 129 19.50 -38.33 16.46
C LEU A 129 19.67 -38.08 14.95
N THR A 130 20.54 -38.83 14.26
CA THR A 130 20.67 -38.74 12.79
C THR A 130 19.43 -39.27 12.08
N ALA A 131 18.77 -40.31 12.61
CA ALA A 131 17.53 -40.85 12.07
C ALA A 131 16.32 -39.92 12.32
N ALA A 132 16.24 -39.26 13.48
CA ALA A 132 15.22 -38.27 13.76
C ALA A 132 15.38 -37.03 12.86
N ALA A 133 16.62 -36.57 12.61
CA ALA A 133 16.90 -35.49 11.68
C ALA A 133 16.54 -35.87 10.22
N ALA A 134 16.69 -37.14 9.83
CA ALA A 134 16.32 -37.63 8.51
C ALA A 134 14.80 -37.80 8.31
N ILE A 135 14.03 -38.09 9.37
CA ILE A 135 12.56 -38.16 9.32
C ILE A 135 11.95 -36.76 9.19
N THR A 136 12.53 -35.75 9.84
CA THR A 136 12.09 -34.34 9.69
C THR A 136 12.38 -33.78 8.29
N ALA A 137 13.39 -34.31 7.60
CA ALA A 137 13.75 -33.90 6.25
C ALA A 137 12.95 -34.59 5.12
N ALA A 138 12.10 -35.58 5.45
CA ALA A 138 11.41 -36.42 4.45
C ALA A 138 9.89 -36.23 4.37
N VAL A 139 9.32 -35.21 5.03
CA VAL A 139 7.93 -34.79 4.81
C VAL A 139 7.96 -33.61 3.83
N ALA A 140 7.60 -33.89 2.57
CA ALA A 140 7.47 -32.88 1.53
C ALA A 140 6.41 -31.82 1.88
N PRO A 141 6.54 -30.58 1.35
CA PRO A 141 5.70 -29.46 1.73
C PRO A 141 4.36 -29.56 1.01
N GLY A 142 3.29 -29.76 1.77
CA GLY A 142 1.94 -29.79 1.22
C GLY A 142 0.99 -30.47 2.19
N GLU A 143 0.03 -29.69 2.67
CA GLU A 143 -1.09 -30.10 3.53
C GLU A 143 -0.74 -30.37 5.01
N LEU A 144 -1.11 -29.41 5.88
CA LEU A 144 -1.46 -29.73 7.25
C LEU A 144 -2.92 -29.38 7.48
N ALA A 145 -3.73 -30.44 7.39
CA ALA A 145 -5.10 -30.48 7.84
C ALA A 145 -5.18 -30.00 9.31
N VAL A 146 -6.16 -29.14 9.57
CA VAL A 146 -6.59 -28.77 10.92
C VAL A 146 -7.10 -30.04 11.62
N VAL A 147 -6.29 -30.61 12.52
CA VAL A 147 -6.75 -31.60 13.48
C VAL A 147 -7.05 -30.88 14.79
N THR A 148 -8.27 -30.42 14.94
CA THR A 148 -8.83 -30.13 16.26
C THR A 148 -9.20 -31.45 16.94
N THR A 149 -8.44 -31.86 17.96
CA THR A 149 -8.98 -32.79 18.98
C THR A 149 -8.66 -32.25 20.38
N PRO A 150 -9.59 -32.39 21.34
CA PRO A 150 -9.43 -31.84 22.68
C PRO A 150 -8.52 -32.73 23.55
N ALA A 151 -7.56 -32.12 24.23
CA ALA A 151 -6.93 -32.64 25.46
C ALA A 151 -8.03 -33.01 26.48
N PRO A 152 -7.90 -33.98 27.42
CA PRO A 152 -6.69 -34.38 28.16
C PRO A 152 -6.59 -35.90 28.50
N SER A 153 -7.35 -36.78 27.83
CA SER A 153 -7.50 -38.20 28.25
C SER A 153 -6.29 -39.09 27.91
N ALA A 154 -5.52 -38.77 26.86
CA ALA A 154 -4.27 -39.46 26.54
C ALA A 154 -3.15 -39.18 27.57
N PHE A 155 -3.20 -38.02 28.23
CA PHE A 155 -2.22 -37.60 29.23
C PHE A 155 -2.40 -38.34 30.57
N VAL A 156 -3.65 -38.57 30.99
CA VAL A 156 -3.95 -39.37 32.19
C VAL A 156 -3.65 -40.86 31.97
N LEU A 157 -3.85 -41.38 30.75
CA LEU A 157 -3.51 -42.75 30.39
C LEU A 157 -1.99 -42.99 30.39
N GLY A 158 -1.20 -42.03 29.90
CA GLY A 158 0.27 -42.09 29.93
C GLY A 158 0.85 -42.02 31.35
N LEU A 159 0.27 -41.19 32.22
CA LEU A 159 0.65 -41.12 33.63
C LEU A 159 0.31 -42.42 34.40
N ALA A 160 -0.85 -43.02 34.14
CA ALA A 160 -1.24 -44.28 34.77
C ALA A 160 -0.33 -45.46 34.34
N VAL A 161 0.12 -45.49 33.08
CA VAL A 161 1.05 -46.51 32.56
C VAL A 161 2.46 -46.33 33.14
N CYS A 162 2.94 -45.09 33.28
CA CYS A 162 4.25 -44.79 33.88
C CYS A 162 4.27 -45.05 35.39
N PHE A 163 3.18 -44.76 36.11
CA PHE A 163 3.06 -45.04 37.55
C PHE A 163 2.92 -46.56 37.82
N ALA A 164 2.19 -47.29 36.97
CA ALA A 164 2.09 -48.74 37.02
C ALA A 164 3.42 -49.43 36.68
N ALA A 165 4.20 -48.91 35.72
CA ALA A 165 5.54 -49.41 35.39
C ALA A 165 6.56 -49.14 36.51
N GLY A 166 6.46 -47.99 37.19
CA GLY A 166 7.30 -47.63 38.34
C GLY A 166 7.04 -48.49 39.58
N LEU A 167 5.77 -48.81 39.86
CA LEU A 167 5.40 -49.70 40.96
C LEU A 167 5.67 -51.18 40.64
N ALA A 168 5.50 -51.62 39.39
CA ALA A 168 5.86 -52.97 38.95
C ALA A 168 7.38 -53.22 38.98
N GLY A 169 8.21 -52.18 38.80
CA GLY A 169 9.67 -52.27 38.90
C GLY A 169 10.20 -52.46 40.33
N GLN A 170 9.43 -52.07 41.36
CA GLN A 170 9.79 -52.24 42.78
C GLN A 170 9.25 -53.55 43.37
N ALA A 171 8.23 -54.16 42.76
CA ALA A 171 7.58 -55.37 43.24
C ALA A 171 7.54 -56.50 42.18
N ALA A 172 8.69 -56.88 41.61
CA ALA A 172 8.77 -58.06 40.73
C ALA A 172 10.13 -58.76 40.77
N ARG A 173 10.63 -59.08 41.97
CA ARG A 173 11.34 -60.35 42.15
C ARG A 173 10.28 -61.42 42.40
N ARG A 174 9.91 -62.12 41.32
CA ARG A 174 9.06 -63.32 41.19
C ARG A 174 7.64 -63.05 40.67
N VAL A 175 7.30 -63.83 39.65
CA VAL A 175 5.98 -64.31 39.19
C VAL A 175 5.73 -63.97 37.71
N LYS A 176 5.73 -65.05 36.92
CA LYS A 176 5.28 -65.15 35.53
C LYS A 176 3.73 -65.14 35.50
N VAL A 177 3.19 -64.75 34.33
CA VAL A 177 1.83 -65.04 33.82
C VAL A 177 0.70 -64.15 34.37
N LEU A 178 0.22 -63.20 33.55
CA LEU A 178 -1.20 -62.99 33.19
C LEU A 178 -1.37 -61.66 32.43
N ALA A 179 -1.20 -61.72 31.11
CA ALA A 179 -2.09 -61.00 30.21
C ALA A 179 -3.34 -61.88 29.99
N THR A 180 -4.47 -61.29 29.61
CA THR A 180 -5.78 -61.92 29.27
C THR A 180 -6.88 -61.76 30.33
N ALA A 181 -7.31 -60.53 30.60
CA ALA A 181 -8.62 -60.22 31.21
C ALA A 181 -9.03 -58.75 31.00
N ALA A 182 -9.21 -58.29 29.76
CA ALA A 182 -10.02 -57.09 29.44
C ALA A 182 -10.28 -56.91 27.92
N ALA A 183 -10.26 -57.99 27.13
CA ALA A 183 -10.69 -57.98 25.72
C ALA A 183 -12.15 -58.44 25.53
N ILE A 184 -12.98 -58.42 26.59
CA ILE A 184 -14.39 -58.86 26.54
C ILE A 184 -15.23 -57.86 27.34
N LEU A 185 -15.68 -56.81 26.65
CA LEU A 185 -16.73 -55.82 26.97
C LEU A 185 -16.49 -54.64 26.00
N LEU A 186 -16.50 -54.82 24.68
CA LEU A 186 -17.65 -55.14 23.84
C LEU A 186 -18.97 -54.51 24.32
N VAL A 187 -19.58 -53.78 23.39
CA VAL A 187 -21.02 -53.53 23.22
C VAL A 187 -21.53 -52.13 23.59
N ALA A 188 -22.26 -51.59 22.61
CA ALA A 188 -23.30 -50.58 22.69
C ALA A 188 -22.85 -49.13 22.85
N GLN A 189 -22.92 -48.34 21.78
CA GLN A 189 -24.15 -47.72 21.23
C GLN A 189 -24.56 -46.46 21.98
N PHE A 190 -24.58 -45.38 21.20
CA PHE A 190 -25.65 -44.40 21.09
C PHE A 190 -26.19 -43.68 22.33
N ALA A 191 -26.22 -42.35 22.16
CA ALA A 191 -27.32 -41.46 22.54
C ALA A 191 -27.32 -41.07 24.03
N VAL A 192 -27.87 -39.94 24.47
CA VAL A 192 -28.99 -39.10 24.02
C VAL A 192 -28.73 -37.68 24.55
N SER A 193 -29.28 -36.72 23.81
CA SER A 193 -29.58 -35.31 24.09
C SER A 193 -30.01 -34.86 25.50
N GLY A 194 -29.96 -33.55 25.74
CA GLY A 194 -30.84 -32.82 26.69
C GLY A 194 -30.23 -31.49 27.16
N SER A 195 -30.60 -30.34 26.58
CA SER A 195 -31.72 -29.45 27.00
C SER A 195 -31.47 -28.75 28.36
N ALA A 196 -31.18 -27.44 28.37
CA ALA A 196 -32.10 -26.30 28.65
C ALA A 196 -31.64 -25.63 29.99
N VAL A 197 -31.70 -24.32 30.26
CA VAL A 197 -32.86 -23.40 30.44
C VAL A 197 -32.36 -21.96 30.72
N ALA A 198 -33.00 -20.96 30.06
CA ALA A 198 -33.48 -19.58 30.41
C ALA A 198 -32.85 -18.75 31.58
N ALA A 199 -32.49 -17.44 31.50
CA ALA A 199 -33.22 -16.15 31.27
C ALA A 199 -33.09 -15.23 32.54
N PRO A 200 -33.50 -13.92 32.65
CA PRO A 200 -33.87 -12.85 31.68
C PRO A 200 -33.23 -11.42 31.97
N ALA A 201 -33.62 -10.41 31.17
CA ALA A 201 -33.32 -8.95 31.23
C ALA A 201 -34.08 -8.14 32.32
N PRO A 202 -33.86 -6.79 32.51
CA PRO A 202 -34.64 -5.72 31.81
C PRO A 202 -33.81 -4.41 31.51
N GLN A 203 -34.03 -3.56 30.48
CA GLN A 203 -35.11 -2.63 30.05
C GLN A 203 -35.35 -1.31 30.86
N GLY A 204 -35.29 -0.16 30.15
CA GLY A 204 -35.97 1.15 30.41
C GLY A 204 -35.02 2.32 30.76
N ALA A 205 -35.16 3.59 30.29
CA ALA A 205 -36.21 4.30 29.56
C ALA A 205 -35.75 5.73 29.10
N ALA A 206 -36.42 6.26 28.05
CA ALA A 206 -36.90 7.65 27.77
C ALA A 206 -35.93 8.87 27.77
N GLU A 207 -35.67 9.55 26.64
CA GLU A 207 -36.40 10.67 25.95
C GLU A 207 -35.81 12.09 26.20
N LEU A 208 -35.34 12.70 25.09
CA LEU A 208 -35.23 14.11 24.62
C LEU A 208 -35.90 15.27 25.41
N PRO A 209 -35.73 16.58 25.04
CA PRO A 209 -34.62 17.38 24.45
C PRO A 209 -34.43 18.75 25.19
N ILE A 210 -33.53 19.65 24.73
CA ILE A 210 -33.77 21.11 24.51
C ILE A 210 -32.46 21.79 24.02
N THR A 211 -32.60 22.48 22.90
CA THR A 211 -31.66 23.36 22.19
C THR A 211 -31.43 24.71 22.88
N MET A 212 -30.22 25.29 22.74
CA MET A 212 -30.07 26.73 22.50
C MET A 212 -28.91 26.99 21.53
N ALA A 213 -29.24 27.70 20.44
CA ALA A 213 -28.33 28.14 19.40
C ALA A 213 -27.51 29.36 19.86
N ALA A 214 -26.26 29.44 19.41
CA ALA A 214 -25.49 30.67 19.30
C ALA A 214 -24.85 30.73 17.90
N ALA A 215 -25.10 31.81 17.18
CA ALA A 215 -24.74 32.02 15.79
C ALA A 215 -23.21 32.09 15.60
N GLY A 216 -22.69 31.24 14.71
CA GLY A 216 -21.30 31.23 14.29
C GLY A 216 -20.97 32.27 13.19
N PRO A 217 -19.68 32.52 12.94
CA PRO A 217 -19.19 33.31 11.80
C PRO A 217 -19.62 32.68 10.46
N PRO A 218 -19.61 33.40 9.33
CA PRO A 218 -20.14 32.88 8.08
C PRO A 218 -19.42 31.59 7.68
N GLU A 219 -20.20 30.51 7.59
CA GLU A 219 -19.77 29.19 7.13
C GLU A 219 -19.14 29.29 5.73
N PRO A 220 -18.01 28.60 5.47
CA PRO A 220 -17.70 28.23 4.09
C PRO A 220 -18.88 27.41 3.55
N ALA A 221 -19.34 27.72 2.34
CA ALA A 221 -20.48 27.03 1.75
C ALA A 221 -20.27 25.50 1.82
N PRO A 222 -21.27 24.73 2.28
CA PRO A 222 -21.13 23.30 2.45
C PRO A 222 -20.70 22.66 1.13
N VAL A 223 -19.87 21.63 1.21
CA VAL A 223 -19.64 20.67 0.12
C VAL A 223 -21.03 20.13 -0.28
N GLY A 224 -21.64 20.73 -1.32
CA GLY A 224 -23.05 20.52 -1.64
C GLY A 224 -23.89 21.74 -2.04
N TYR A 225 -23.32 22.95 -2.23
CA TYR A 225 -24.08 24.11 -2.72
C TYR A 225 -24.76 23.81 -4.07
N LEU A 226 -26.10 23.79 -4.09
CA LEU A 226 -26.91 23.78 -5.32
C LEU A 226 -27.59 25.14 -5.46
N ARG A 227 -27.53 25.74 -6.66
CA ARG A 227 -28.27 26.97 -6.93
C ARG A 227 -29.78 26.74 -6.77
N PRO A 228 -30.55 27.79 -6.40
CA PRO A 228 -32.00 27.70 -6.29
C PRO A 228 -32.66 27.10 -7.54
N GLY A 229 -33.55 26.13 -7.34
CA GLY A 229 -34.26 25.43 -8.42
C GLY A 229 -33.53 24.23 -9.04
N VAL A 230 -32.22 24.06 -8.79
CA VAL A 230 -31.47 22.90 -9.30
C VAL A 230 -31.91 21.61 -8.62
N ALA A 231 -32.07 21.60 -7.30
CA ALA A 231 -32.54 20.43 -6.54
C ALA A 231 -33.95 19.96 -6.98
N GLU A 232 -34.86 20.91 -7.22
CA GLU A 232 -36.20 20.61 -7.74
C GLU A 232 -36.14 20.05 -9.17
N ALA A 233 -35.27 20.60 -10.01
CA ALA A 233 -35.07 20.11 -11.37
C ALA A 233 -34.49 18.69 -11.40
N LEU A 234 -33.57 18.35 -10.49
CA LEU A 234 -33.04 16.99 -10.32
C LEU A 234 -34.16 16.01 -9.92
N ALA A 235 -34.98 16.37 -8.93
CA ALA A 235 -36.12 15.57 -8.51
C ALA A 235 -37.10 15.30 -9.66
N LYS A 236 -37.36 16.31 -10.49
CA LYS A 236 -38.25 16.21 -11.66
C LYS A 236 -37.78 15.20 -12.71
N VAL A 237 -36.48 15.03 -12.90
CA VAL A 237 -35.91 14.08 -13.87
C VAL A 237 -35.63 12.70 -13.28
N GLY A 238 -36.20 12.40 -12.11
CA GLY A 238 -36.10 11.09 -11.47
C GLY A 238 -34.79 10.87 -10.71
N VAL A 239 -33.98 11.92 -10.52
CA VAL A 239 -32.80 11.89 -9.65
C VAL A 239 -33.26 12.25 -8.23
N LYS A 240 -33.16 11.30 -7.30
CA LYS A 240 -33.33 11.60 -5.87
C LYS A 240 -32.03 12.21 -5.36
N ASP A 241 -32.10 13.44 -4.83
CA ASP A 241 -30.94 14.19 -4.35
C ASP A 241 -30.26 13.47 -3.17
N ALA A 242 -28.93 13.36 -3.23
CA ALA A 242 -28.09 12.90 -2.13
C ALA A 242 -28.09 13.84 -0.91
N ALA A 243 -28.74 15.01 -0.99
CA ALA A 243 -28.99 15.88 0.16
C ALA A 243 -29.87 15.25 1.26
N SER A 244 -30.47 14.07 1.03
CA SER A 244 -31.24 13.34 2.05
C SER A 244 -30.43 12.31 2.86
N GLY A 245 -29.11 12.24 2.72
CA GLY A 245 -28.27 11.41 3.58
C GLY A 245 -28.56 9.90 3.57
N GLN A 246 -29.21 9.36 2.52
CA GLN A 246 -29.47 7.92 2.38
C GLN A 246 -28.53 7.28 1.34
N ARG A 247 -27.93 6.14 1.70
CA ARG A 247 -27.20 5.25 0.80
C ARG A 247 -28.09 4.82 -0.36
N ILE A 248 -27.64 5.06 -1.59
CA ILE A 248 -28.24 4.47 -2.80
C ILE A 248 -27.94 2.96 -2.77
N ALA A 249 -28.98 2.13 -2.77
CA ALA A 249 -28.85 0.67 -2.76
C ALA A 249 -28.34 0.14 -4.12
N PRO A 250 -27.67 -1.03 -4.17
CA PRO A 250 -27.24 -1.65 -5.41
C PRO A 250 -28.45 -1.88 -6.35
N GLY A 251 -28.42 -1.25 -7.53
CA GLY A 251 -29.47 -1.36 -8.55
C GLY A 251 -30.49 -0.22 -8.63
N ALA A 252 -30.34 0.87 -7.90
CA ALA A 252 -31.30 1.98 -7.91
C ALA A 252 -30.76 3.26 -8.60
N GLY A 253 -31.18 3.54 -9.84
CA GLY A 253 -31.32 4.91 -10.40
C GLY A 253 -30.06 5.78 -10.62
N PRO A 254 -30.21 6.95 -11.27
CA PRO A 254 -29.13 7.69 -11.95
C PRO A 254 -28.04 8.32 -11.05
N ALA A 255 -26.78 8.24 -11.52
CA ALA A 255 -25.62 8.94 -10.93
C ALA A 255 -25.59 10.43 -11.33
N VAL A 256 -25.23 11.31 -10.38
CA VAL A 256 -25.09 12.77 -10.59
C VAL A 256 -23.77 13.28 -10.04
N ALA A 257 -22.98 13.94 -10.89
CA ALA A 257 -21.84 14.75 -10.50
C ALA A 257 -22.25 16.23 -10.41
N LYS A 258 -21.76 16.94 -9.40
CA LYS A 258 -22.05 18.37 -9.16
C LYS A 258 -20.77 19.18 -9.34
N ASP A 259 -20.88 20.39 -9.90
CA ASP A 259 -19.81 21.39 -9.82
C ASP A 259 -19.94 22.12 -8.47
N PRO A 260 -18.97 22.02 -7.56
CA PRO A 260 -19.06 22.65 -6.24
C PRO A 260 -19.00 24.18 -6.29
N TRP A 261 -18.52 24.77 -7.39
CA TRP A 261 -18.35 26.22 -7.55
C TRP A 261 -19.50 26.86 -8.32
N LEU A 262 -19.97 26.21 -9.39
CA LEU A 262 -21.10 26.68 -10.19
C LEU A 262 -22.46 26.30 -9.57
N GLY A 263 -22.51 25.29 -8.70
CA GLY A 263 -23.73 24.84 -8.05
C GLY A 263 -24.77 24.25 -9.00
N VAL A 264 -24.30 23.65 -10.11
CA VAL A 264 -25.09 22.94 -11.13
C VAL A 264 -24.62 21.49 -11.23
N ALA A 265 -25.45 20.61 -11.78
CA ALA A 265 -25.06 19.24 -12.08
C ALA A 265 -24.25 19.18 -13.38
N THR A 266 -23.04 18.63 -13.35
CA THR A 266 -22.10 18.56 -14.49
C THR A 266 -22.23 17.28 -15.30
N MET A 267 -22.63 16.19 -14.66
CA MET A 267 -22.93 14.93 -15.31
C MET A 267 -24.17 14.33 -14.69
N LEU A 268 -25.12 13.94 -15.52
CA LEU A 268 -26.33 13.25 -15.10
C LEU A 268 -26.52 12.02 -15.97
N SER A 269 -26.58 10.84 -15.35
CA SER A 269 -27.32 9.74 -15.95
C SER A 269 -28.81 10.08 -15.80
N ILE A 270 -29.64 9.88 -16.82
CA ILE A 270 -31.09 10.09 -16.72
C ILE A 270 -31.79 9.18 -17.70
N GLU A 271 -33.04 8.81 -17.40
CA GLU A 271 -33.93 8.22 -18.40
C GLU A 271 -35.11 9.17 -18.60
N SER A 272 -34.99 10.07 -19.58
CA SER A 272 -35.99 11.12 -19.82
C SER A 272 -36.43 11.13 -21.29
N PRO A 273 -37.73 11.11 -21.60
CA PRO A 273 -38.19 11.26 -22.98
C PRO A 273 -37.71 12.58 -23.59
N ALA A 274 -37.07 12.51 -24.77
CA ALA A 274 -36.60 13.71 -25.48
C ALA A 274 -37.76 14.61 -25.99
N GLY A 275 -38.99 14.10 -25.97
CA GLY A 275 -40.21 14.83 -26.34
C GLY A 275 -40.18 15.32 -27.78
N LYS A 276 -40.45 16.62 -27.99
CA LYS A 276 -40.44 17.27 -29.31
C LYS A 276 -39.03 17.60 -29.84
N GLY A 277 -37.98 17.10 -29.18
CA GLY A 277 -36.58 17.29 -29.57
C GLY A 277 -35.74 17.99 -28.52
N VAL A 278 -34.41 17.92 -28.69
CA VAL A 278 -33.42 18.29 -27.67
C VAL A 278 -33.56 19.73 -27.17
N LYS A 279 -33.77 20.70 -28.05
CA LYS A 279 -33.98 22.11 -27.62
C LYS A 279 -35.24 22.29 -26.77
N SER A 280 -36.32 21.58 -27.10
CA SER A 280 -37.54 21.61 -26.27
C SER A 280 -37.30 20.97 -24.91
N TRP A 281 -36.53 19.88 -24.89
CA TRP A 281 -36.14 19.18 -23.67
C TRP A 281 -35.26 20.06 -22.77
N LEU A 282 -34.26 20.75 -23.33
CA LEU A 282 -33.40 21.68 -22.59
C LEU A 282 -34.22 22.79 -21.91
N ARG A 283 -35.19 23.39 -22.61
CA ARG A 283 -36.09 24.42 -22.01
C ARG A 283 -36.98 23.86 -20.92
N ALA A 284 -37.54 22.67 -21.11
CA ALA A 284 -38.40 22.02 -20.12
C ALA A 284 -37.64 21.64 -18.83
N ASN A 285 -36.31 21.55 -18.92
CA ASN A 285 -35.38 21.21 -17.84
C ASN A 285 -34.38 22.35 -17.56
N ALA A 286 -34.77 23.61 -17.81
CA ALA A 286 -33.90 24.78 -17.66
C ALA A 286 -33.29 24.92 -16.25
N GLY A 287 -34.01 24.45 -15.23
CA GLY A 287 -33.53 24.43 -13.84
C GLY A 287 -32.26 23.61 -13.61
N LEU A 288 -31.93 22.63 -14.48
CA LEU A 288 -30.66 21.89 -14.39
C LEU A 288 -29.44 22.76 -14.68
N PHE A 289 -29.63 23.87 -15.39
CA PHE A 289 -28.60 24.81 -15.82
C PHE A 289 -28.55 26.06 -14.94
N ALA A 290 -29.40 26.13 -13.91
CA ALA A 290 -29.65 27.35 -13.13
C ALA A 290 -29.91 28.59 -14.02
N ALA A 291 -30.59 28.39 -15.15
CA ALA A 291 -30.87 29.42 -16.13
C ALA A 291 -32.37 29.47 -16.46
N LYS A 292 -32.88 30.67 -16.81
CA LYS A 292 -34.29 30.83 -17.23
C LYS A 292 -34.56 30.22 -18.61
N ASP A 293 -33.65 30.44 -19.55
CA ASP A 293 -33.67 29.79 -20.87
C ASP A 293 -32.22 29.50 -21.30
N PRO A 294 -31.69 28.29 -21.03
CA PRO A 294 -30.33 27.94 -21.45
C PRO A 294 -30.21 27.93 -22.98
N VAL A 295 -31.29 27.64 -23.70
CA VAL A 295 -31.25 27.53 -25.18
C VAL A 295 -30.99 28.88 -25.83
N ALA A 296 -31.33 30.00 -25.18
CA ALA A 296 -31.04 31.34 -25.67
C ALA A 296 -29.52 31.61 -25.76
N GLN A 297 -28.70 30.89 -24.98
CA GLN A 297 -27.25 31.02 -24.96
C GLN A 297 -26.56 29.80 -25.59
N LEU A 298 -27.27 28.87 -26.22
CA LEU A 298 -26.68 27.64 -26.75
C LEU A 298 -26.75 27.59 -28.27
N ARG A 299 -25.57 27.60 -28.92
CA ARG A 299 -25.44 27.28 -30.34
C ARG A 299 -25.20 25.79 -30.51
N ALA A 300 -25.96 25.15 -31.39
CA ALA A 300 -25.74 23.76 -31.74
C ALA A 300 -24.42 23.60 -32.50
N LEU A 301 -23.60 22.64 -32.10
CA LEU A 301 -22.40 22.26 -32.82
C LEU A 301 -22.76 21.24 -33.92
N PRO A 302 -21.91 21.10 -34.96
CA PRO A 302 -22.10 20.07 -35.98
C PRO A 302 -22.29 18.69 -35.33
N ALA A 303 -23.23 17.92 -35.88
CA ALA A 303 -23.46 16.55 -35.42
C ALA A 303 -22.16 15.74 -35.56
N ARG A 304 -21.77 15.07 -34.48
CA ARG A 304 -20.71 14.05 -34.55
C ARG A 304 -21.28 12.78 -35.19
N PRO A 305 -20.45 11.92 -35.80
CA PRO A 305 -20.87 10.57 -36.16
C PRO A 305 -21.50 9.88 -34.95
N GLU A 306 -22.51 9.04 -35.17
CA GLU A 306 -23.00 8.13 -34.13
C GLU A 306 -21.80 7.38 -33.54
N ASP A 307 -21.81 7.19 -32.23
CA ASP A 307 -20.74 6.41 -31.61
C ASP A 307 -20.79 4.96 -32.13
N PRO A 308 -19.75 4.15 -31.91
CA PRO A 308 -19.74 2.75 -32.35
C PRO A 308 -20.92 1.90 -31.81
N LEU A 309 -21.66 2.41 -30.83
CA LEU A 309 -22.85 1.78 -30.22
C LEU A 309 -24.17 2.30 -30.82
N GLY A 310 -24.10 3.21 -31.79
CA GLY A 310 -25.24 3.84 -32.45
C GLY A 310 -25.94 4.91 -31.62
N LEU A 311 -25.38 5.34 -30.49
CA LEU A 311 -25.96 6.39 -29.65
C LEU A 311 -25.81 7.76 -30.31
N LYS A 312 -26.73 8.67 -29.97
CA LYS A 312 -26.79 10.02 -30.53
C LYS A 312 -26.33 11.04 -29.51
N HIS A 313 -25.50 11.98 -29.93
CA HIS A 313 -24.94 13.01 -29.04
C HIS A 313 -25.12 14.40 -29.65
N ASP A 314 -26.00 15.19 -29.04
CA ASP A 314 -26.26 16.57 -29.44
C ASP A 314 -25.42 17.51 -28.58
N TRP A 315 -24.40 18.12 -29.19
CA TRP A 315 -23.49 19.04 -28.51
C TRP A 315 -23.84 20.49 -28.80
N PHE A 316 -23.69 21.33 -27.77
CA PHE A 316 -23.95 22.76 -27.81
C PHE A 316 -22.80 23.52 -27.18
N GLN A 317 -22.47 24.67 -27.77
CA GLN A 317 -21.53 25.65 -27.25
C GLN A 317 -22.31 26.78 -26.59
N GLN A 318 -21.97 27.14 -25.35
CA GLN A 318 -22.52 28.36 -24.75
C GLN A 318 -21.90 29.59 -25.41
N GLU A 319 -22.73 30.57 -25.73
CA GLU A 319 -22.35 31.84 -26.36
C GLU A 319 -23.13 33.01 -25.76
N VAL A 320 -22.50 34.19 -25.74
CA VAL A 320 -23.16 35.46 -25.43
C VAL A 320 -22.95 36.41 -26.61
N ASP A 321 -24.04 36.91 -27.19
CA ASP A 321 -24.05 37.71 -28.43
C ASP A 321 -23.25 37.09 -29.60
N GLY A 322 -23.22 35.76 -29.68
CA GLY A 322 -22.47 35.01 -30.70
C GLY A 322 -20.97 34.85 -30.42
N VAL A 323 -20.49 35.29 -29.27
CA VAL A 323 -19.12 35.03 -28.79
C VAL A 323 -19.11 33.76 -27.95
N PRO A 324 -18.30 32.74 -28.29
CA PRO A 324 -18.18 31.51 -27.51
C PRO A 324 -17.64 31.76 -26.09
N VAL A 325 -18.19 31.05 -25.12
CA VAL A 325 -17.69 31.01 -23.74
C VAL A 325 -16.72 29.83 -23.58
N TYR A 326 -15.49 30.12 -23.14
CA TYR A 326 -14.45 29.11 -22.96
C TYR A 326 -14.83 28.09 -21.88
N GLY A 327 -14.59 26.80 -22.16
CA GLY A 327 -14.93 25.69 -21.26
C GLY A 327 -16.43 25.35 -21.16
N ALA A 328 -17.32 26.16 -21.72
CA ALA A 328 -18.75 26.03 -21.49
C ALA A 328 -19.50 25.29 -22.61
N ARG A 329 -19.62 23.96 -22.47
CA ARG A 329 -20.34 23.09 -23.42
C ARG A 329 -21.39 22.22 -22.75
N VAL A 330 -22.45 21.94 -23.50
CA VAL A 330 -23.55 21.06 -23.07
C VAL A 330 -23.69 19.92 -24.07
N GLY A 331 -23.71 18.68 -23.58
CA GLY A 331 -23.89 17.47 -24.36
C GLY A 331 -25.14 16.71 -23.92
N VAL A 332 -26.07 16.45 -24.84
CA VAL A 332 -27.27 15.65 -24.58
C VAL A 332 -27.09 14.29 -25.25
N HIS A 333 -27.00 13.24 -24.46
CA HIS A 333 -26.75 11.87 -24.93
C HIS A 333 -28.07 11.12 -25.00
N ARG A 334 -28.38 10.54 -26.15
CA ARG A 334 -29.65 9.88 -26.44
C ARG A 334 -29.43 8.44 -26.90
N ASP A 335 -30.46 7.63 -26.72
CA ASP A 335 -30.50 6.28 -27.28
C ASP A 335 -30.36 6.29 -28.81
N ALA A 336 -30.11 5.11 -29.41
CA ALA A 336 -29.92 4.99 -30.85
C ALA A 336 -31.13 5.47 -31.68
N LYS A 337 -32.33 5.39 -31.09
CA LYS A 337 -33.57 5.89 -31.72
C LYS A 337 -33.70 7.42 -31.61
N GLY A 338 -32.91 8.06 -30.76
CA GLY A 338 -32.99 9.47 -30.42
C GLY A 338 -34.22 9.86 -29.59
N ALA A 339 -34.96 8.88 -29.07
CA ALA A 339 -36.25 9.08 -28.39
C ALA A 339 -36.08 9.36 -26.90
N THR A 340 -35.03 8.83 -26.29
CA THR A 340 -34.76 8.93 -24.85
C THR A 340 -33.43 9.61 -24.62
N VAL A 341 -33.40 10.64 -23.76
CA VAL A 341 -32.17 11.18 -23.18
C VAL A 341 -31.71 10.22 -22.10
N ARG A 342 -30.49 9.70 -22.29
CA ARG A 342 -29.79 8.73 -21.43
C ARG A 342 -28.75 9.39 -20.52
N GLY A 343 -28.31 10.59 -20.88
CA GLY A 343 -27.42 11.38 -20.06
C GLY A 343 -27.29 12.83 -20.50
N LEU A 344 -26.79 13.66 -19.59
CA LEU A 344 -26.49 15.08 -19.80
C LEU A 344 -25.08 15.39 -19.28
N THR A 345 -24.22 15.89 -20.16
CA THR A 345 -22.97 16.58 -19.82
C THR A 345 -23.27 18.08 -19.79
N ASN A 346 -23.00 18.77 -18.69
CA ASN A 346 -23.43 20.15 -18.48
C ASN A 346 -22.34 21.03 -17.85
N TYR A 347 -21.60 21.73 -18.70
CA TYR A 347 -20.67 22.78 -18.30
C TYR A 347 -21.23 24.18 -18.60
N PHE A 348 -22.56 24.34 -18.57
CA PHE A 348 -23.17 25.66 -18.70
C PHE A 348 -22.78 26.53 -17.51
N ILE A 349 -22.33 27.75 -17.77
CA ILE A 349 -21.97 28.72 -16.73
C ILE A 349 -23.15 29.68 -16.50
N PRO A 350 -23.91 29.51 -15.41
CA PRO A 350 -25.01 30.40 -15.05
C PRO A 350 -24.51 31.78 -14.57
N ASP A 351 -25.33 32.81 -14.80
CA ASP A 351 -25.08 34.18 -14.36
C ASP A 351 -23.72 34.74 -14.81
N LEU A 352 -23.29 34.38 -16.03
CA LEU A 352 -22.09 34.91 -16.67
C LEU A 352 -22.23 36.41 -16.95
N VAL A 353 -21.22 37.20 -16.59
CA VAL A 353 -21.17 38.65 -16.79
C VAL A 353 -19.98 38.99 -17.70
N PRO A 354 -20.19 39.13 -19.02
CA PRO A 354 -19.11 39.47 -19.94
C PRO A 354 -18.66 40.93 -19.75
N SER A 355 -17.35 41.15 -19.75
CA SER A 355 -16.71 42.48 -19.84
C SER A 355 -17.07 43.23 -21.13
N GLY A 356 -17.45 42.49 -22.18
CA GLY A 356 -17.96 42.98 -23.46
C GLY A 356 -18.02 41.85 -24.48
N THR A 357 -18.68 42.08 -25.62
CA THR A 357 -18.79 41.09 -26.71
C THR A 357 -18.24 41.60 -28.05
N ARG A 358 -17.71 42.82 -28.07
CA ARG A 358 -17.11 43.44 -29.26
C ARG A 358 -15.66 43.83 -28.98
N PRO A 359 -14.68 43.27 -29.71
CA PRO A 359 -13.28 43.57 -29.47
C PRO A 359 -12.94 44.98 -29.96
N THR A 360 -12.14 45.73 -29.19
CA THR A 360 -11.53 47.00 -29.63
C THR A 360 -10.13 46.76 -30.20
N LEU A 361 -9.45 45.72 -29.74
CA LEU A 361 -8.18 45.24 -30.31
C LEU A 361 -8.44 44.30 -31.48
N ALA A 362 -7.86 44.59 -32.65
CA ALA A 362 -7.91 43.68 -33.79
C ALA A 362 -7.06 42.41 -33.53
N ALA A 363 -7.46 41.28 -34.12
CA ALA A 363 -6.78 39.98 -33.99
C ALA A 363 -5.27 40.05 -34.28
N GLN A 364 -4.87 40.83 -35.30
CA GLN A 364 -3.45 41.05 -35.64
C GLN A 364 -2.69 41.80 -34.53
N GLY A 365 -3.36 42.74 -33.85
CA GLY A 365 -2.80 43.42 -32.68
C GLY A 365 -2.58 42.45 -31.50
N ALA A 366 -3.47 41.48 -31.32
CA ALA A 366 -3.29 40.41 -30.33
C ALA A 366 -2.12 39.47 -30.68
N VAL A 367 -1.96 39.10 -31.96
CA VAL A 367 -0.78 38.34 -32.43
C VAL A 367 0.51 39.11 -32.18
N ALA A 368 0.53 40.41 -32.45
CA ALA A 368 1.69 41.25 -32.16
C ALA A 368 2.00 41.34 -30.66
N ALA A 369 0.97 41.36 -29.80
CA ALA A 369 1.16 41.32 -28.34
C ALA A 369 1.74 39.99 -27.86
N ALA A 370 1.22 38.87 -28.36
CA ALA A 370 1.74 37.53 -28.07
C ALA A 370 3.19 37.35 -28.58
N GLY A 371 3.51 37.86 -29.77
CA GLY A 371 4.88 37.82 -30.33
C GLY A 371 5.90 38.64 -29.54
N ARG A 372 5.49 39.69 -28.81
CA ARG A 372 6.37 40.40 -27.87
C ARG A 372 6.68 39.57 -26.63
N ALA A 373 5.72 38.78 -26.16
CA ALA A 373 5.91 37.89 -25.01
C ALA A 373 6.65 36.58 -25.37
N MET A 374 6.64 36.20 -26.64
CA MET A 374 7.37 35.06 -27.17
C MET A 374 8.17 35.47 -28.43
N PRO A 375 9.31 36.17 -28.27
CA PRO A 375 10.11 36.62 -29.39
C PRO A 375 10.55 35.46 -30.30
N GLY A 376 10.39 35.64 -31.60
CA GLY A 376 10.72 34.62 -32.60
C GLY A 376 9.60 33.60 -32.86
N ALA A 377 8.53 33.58 -32.08
CA ALA A 377 7.38 32.73 -32.35
C ALA A 377 6.43 33.34 -33.39
N ARG A 378 5.74 32.46 -34.13
CA ARG A 378 4.70 32.80 -35.11
C ARG A 378 3.34 32.25 -34.67
N ALA A 379 2.25 32.83 -35.17
CA ALA A 379 0.92 32.29 -34.94
C ALA A 379 0.79 30.89 -35.57
N GLY A 380 0.43 29.89 -34.76
CA GLY A 380 0.23 28.51 -35.21
C GLY A 380 -1.13 28.28 -35.88
N ALA A 381 -2.12 29.10 -35.54
CA ALA A 381 -3.47 29.10 -36.11
C ALA A 381 -4.09 30.50 -36.04
N PRO A 382 -5.19 30.77 -36.76
CA PRO A 382 -5.92 32.04 -36.64
C PRO A 382 -6.36 32.31 -35.19
N PRO A 383 -6.22 33.55 -34.67
CA PRO A 383 -6.74 33.91 -33.36
C PRO A 383 -8.25 33.71 -33.25
N GLU A 384 -8.70 33.11 -32.15
CA GLU A 384 -10.12 32.95 -31.85
C GLU A 384 -10.59 33.98 -30.82
N LEU A 385 -11.75 34.60 -31.06
CA LEU A 385 -12.39 35.50 -30.10
C LEU A 385 -13.30 34.69 -29.18
N LEU A 386 -13.12 34.83 -27.86
CA LEU A 386 -13.95 34.13 -26.88
C LEU A 386 -14.09 34.91 -25.56
N LEU A 387 -15.05 34.51 -24.74
CA LEU A 387 -15.21 34.95 -23.36
C LEU A 387 -14.50 33.95 -22.44
N LEU A 388 -13.48 34.41 -21.72
CA LEU A 388 -12.76 33.63 -20.71
C LEU A 388 -13.40 33.90 -19.34
N PRO A 389 -14.17 32.97 -18.77
CA PRO A 389 -14.74 33.13 -17.43
C PRO A 389 -13.63 33.15 -16.37
N ASP A 390 -13.82 33.99 -15.36
CA ASP A 390 -13.01 33.95 -14.14
C ASP A 390 -13.38 32.72 -13.28
N GLU A 391 -12.58 32.42 -12.27
CA GLU A 391 -12.90 31.35 -11.33
C GLU A 391 -14.23 31.65 -10.61
N PRO A 392 -15.20 30.72 -10.66
CA PRO A 392 -16.52 30.94 -10.08
C PRO A 392 -16.50 30.96 -8.55
N ASP A 393 -17.09 31.99 -7.96
CA ASP A 393 -17.35 32.11 -6.52
C ASP A 393 -18.80 31.66 -6.22
N PRO A 394 -19.03 30.70 -5.30
CA PRO A 394 -20.37 30.15 -5.03
C PRO A 394 -21.42 31.23 -4.76
N GLY A 395 -22.52 31.18 -5.52
CA GLY A 395 -23.65 32.09 -5.37
C GLY A 395 -23.45 33.50 -5.92
N LYS A 396 -22.31 33.80 -6.55
CA LYS A 396 -22.06 35.08 -7.22
C LYS A 396 -22.16 34.96 -8.75
N PRO A 397 -22.44 36.06 -9.46
CA PRO A 397 -22.27 36.13 -10.91
C PRO A 397 -20.81 35.87 -11.30
N VAL A 398 -20.57 35.24 -12.45
CA VAL A 398 -19.23 34.87 -12.92
C VAL A 398 -18.75 35.88 -13.95
N PRO A 399 -17.79 36.77 -13.63
CA PRO A 399 -17.23 37.69 -14.62
C PRO A 399 -16.53 36.91 -15.74
N ALA A 400 -16.54 37.47 -16.96
CA ALA A 400 -15.83 36.90 -18.09
C ALA A 400 -15.09 37.96 -18.91
N THR A 401 -13.80 37.76 -19.13
CA THR A 401 -12.97 38.67 -19.91
C THR A 401 -13.08 38.33 -21.40
N LEU A 402 -13.37 39.30 -22.26
CA LEU A 402 -13.30 39.12 -23.70
C LEU A 402 -11.83 39.05 -24.13
N VAL A 403 -11.42 37.93 -24.71
CA VAL A 403 -10.02 37.71 -25.10
C VAL A 403 -9.89 37.18 -26.53
N TRP A 404 -8.75 37.49 -27.14
CA TRP A 404 -8.20 36.75 -28.27
C TRP A 404 -7.36 35.60 -27.74
N ARG A 405 -7.73 34.36 -28.07
CA ARG A 405 -6.90 33.17 -27.85
C ARG A 405 -5.95 33.02 -29.04
N VAL A 406 -4.66 33.20 -28.78
CA VAL A 406 -3.59 33.31 -29.79
C VAL A 406 -2.58 32.18 -29.59
N PRO A 407 -2.66 31.08 -30.35
CA PRO A 407 -1.64 30.03 -30.32
C PRO A 407 -0.37 30.51 -31.01
N MET A 408 0.74 30.54 -30.28
CA MET A 408 2.08 30.89 -30.75
C MET A 408 2.99 29.67 -30.74
N VAL A 409 3.86 29.57 -31.74
CA VAL A 409 4.82 28.48 -31.93
C VAL A 409 6.19 29.06 -32.23
N ALA A 410 7.21 28.70 -31.45
CA ALA A 410 8.61 29.01 -31.71
C ALA A 410 9.30 27.91 -32.52
N ASP A 411 10.40 28.26 -33.17
CA ASP A 411 11.19 27.31 -33.98
C ASP A 411 11.82 26.18 -33.14
N ASP A 412 11.96 26.38 -31.82
CA ASP A 412 12.45 25.38 -30.86
C ASP A 412 11.36 24.41 -30.37
N GLY A 413 10.16 24.45 -30.98
CA GLY A 413 9.05 23.56 -30.64
C GLY A 413 8.26 23.98 -29.40
N ARG A 414 8.66 25.04 -28.68
CA ARG A 414 7.80 25.61 -27.64
C ARG A 414 6.57 26.20 -28.31
N SER A 415 5.41 25.92 -27.73
CA SER A 415 4.19 26.64 -28.06
C SER A 415 3.57 27.23 -26.79
N THR A 416 2.83 28.32 -26.97
CA THR A 416 2.09 28.97 -25.90
C THR A 416 0.84 29.57 -26.51
N ILE A 417 -0.30 29.28 -25.92
CA ILE A 417 -1.56 29.92 -26.23
C ILE A 417 -1.73 31.11 -25.31
N PHE A 418 -1.67 32.32 -25.86
CA PHE A 418 -1.89 33.54 -25.12
C PHE A 418 -3.35 33.96 -25.20
N SER A 419 -3.99 34.21 -24.05
CA SER A 419 -5.27 34.90 -23.97
C SER A 419 -5.00 36.40 -23.79
N ILE A 420 -5.23 37.17 -24.85
CA ILE A 420 -4.97 38.62 -24.89
C ILE A 420 -6.30 39.36 -24.69
N ASP A 421 -6.36 40.26 -23.72
CA ASP A 421 -7.53 41.09 -23.45
C ASP A 421 -7.89 41.90 -24.70
N ALA A 422 -9.06 41.59 -25.27
CA ALA A 422 -9.54 42.14 -26.53
C ALA A 422 -10.11 43.56 -26.40
N LEU A 423 -10.22 44.08 -25.19
CA LEU A 423 -10.69 45.44 -24.90
C LEU A 423 -9.53 46.39 -24.53
N SER A 424 -8.31 45.87 -24.42
CA SER A 424 -7.09 46.60 -24.05
C SER A 424 -6.09 46.72 -25.21
N THR A 425 -4.96 47.40 -25.00
CA THR A 425 -3.86 47.52 -25.99
C THR A 425 -2.94 46.29 -26.07
N GLY A 426 -3.42 45.10 -25.66
CA GLY A 426 -2.67 43.85 -25.74
C GLY A 426 -2.14 43.33 -24.40
N ARG A 427 -2.88 43.54 -23.31
CA ARG A 427 -2.59 42.92 -22.00
C ARG A 427 -2.79 41.41 -22.09
N ILE A 428 -1.80 40.63 -21.62
CA ILE A 428 -1.93 39.18 -21.48
C ILE A 428 -2.75 38.91 -20.22
N VAL A 429 -3.88 38.21 -20.38
CA VAL A 429 -4.78 37.81 -19.28
C VAL A 429 -4.32 36.48 -18.71
N LYS A 430 -4.01 35.54 -19.61
CA LYS A 430 -3.58 34.18 -19.30
C LYS A 430 -2.62 33.74 -20.39
N PHE A 431 -1.64 32.91 -20.06
CA PHE A 431 -0.89 32.15 -21.04
C PHE A 431 -0.94 30.68 -20.63
N GLU A 432 -1.21 29.82 -21.59
CA GLU A 432 -1.27 28.37 -21.45
C GLU A 432 -0.11 27.86 -22.31
N PRO A 433 1.00 27.37 -21.74
CA PRO A 433 2.04 26.72 -22.54
C PRO A 433 1.37 25.62 -23.38
N GLY A 434 1.32 25.85 -24.69
CA GLY A 434 0.72 24.94 -25.64
C GLY A 434 1.75 23.88 -25.94
N ARG A 435 1.30 22.66 -26.09
CA ARG A 435 2.07 21.59 -26.70
C ARG A 435 1.42 21.32 -28.05
N LEU A 436 2.20 21.47 -29.11
CA LEU A 436 1.76 21.04 -30.42
C LEU A 436 1.64 19.51 -30.40
N GLU A 437 0.56 19.01 -31.00
CA GLU A 437 0.20 17.61 -31.21
C GLU A 437 1.22 16.84 -32.10
N TYR A 438 2.49 16.91 -31.75
CA TYR A 438 3.56 16.14 -32.35
C TYR A 438 4.42 15.56 -31.25
N LYS A 439 4.78 14.28 -31.42
CA LYS A 439 5.85 13.62 -30.68
C LYS A 439 7.06 14.55 -30.61
N ASN A 440 7.46 14.95 -29.40
CA ASN A 440 8.56 15.86 -29.17
C ASN A 440 9.55 15.24 -28.17
N ARG A 441 10.58 14.58 -28.68
CA ARG A 441 11.59 13.91 -27.85
C ARG A 441 12.87 14.72 -27.77
N SER A 442 13.49 14.73 -26.59
CA SER A 442 14.85 15.24 -26.40
C SER A 442 15.60 14.29 -25.48
N VAL A 443 16.76 13.82 -25.92
CA VAL A 443 17.60 12.88 -25.18
C VAL A 443 18.95 13.49 -24.89
N TRP A 444 19.30 13.58 -23.62
CA TRP A 444 20.61 13.96 -23.14
C TRP A 444 21.50 12.74 -22.99
N ASP A 445 22.79 12.94 -23.22
CA ASP A 445 23.82 11.99 -22.86
C ASP A 445 24.51 12.52 -21.60
N LEU A 446 24.37 11.79 -20.49
CA LEU A 446 24.94 12.21 -19.21
C LEU A 446 26.35 11.66 -18.99
N ASP A 447 26.85 10.76 -19.85
CA ASP A 447 28.21 10.22 -19.78
C ASP A 447 28.58 9.71 -18.37
N ASN A 448 27.67 9.02 -17.70
CA ASN A 448 27.77 8.52 -16.33
C ASN A 448 27.96 9.62 -15.26
N HIS A 449 27.27 10.74 -15.41
CA HIS A 449 27.19 11.83 -14.43
C HIS A 449 25.74 12.13 -14.02
N PRO A 450 25.52 12.82 -12.87
CA PRO A 450 24.16 13.06 -12.37
C PRO A 450 23.44 14.22 -13.07
N ARG A 451 24.16 14.98 -13.90
CA ARG A 451 23.66 16.17 -14.60
C ARG A 451 24.29 16.30 -15.97
N PRO A 452 23.57 16.86 -16.96
CA PRO A 452 24.10 17.05 -18.29
C PRO A 452 25.19 18.13 -18.30
N SER A 453 26.22 17.93 -19.13
CA SER A 453 27.29 18.91 -19.38
C SER A 453 26.95 19.90 -20.51
N GLY A 454 25.83 19.70 -21.21
CA GLY A 454 25.42 20.50 -22.36
C GLY A 454 23.96 20.30 -22.78
N GLY A 455 23.65 20.70 -24.01
CA GLY A 455 22.32 20.52 -24.62
C GLY A 455 22.02 19.04 -24.95
N PRO A 456 20.80 18.75 -25.44
CA PRO A 456 20.41 17.39 -25.80
C PRO A 456 21.32 16.82 -26.89
N ALA A 457 21.72 15.56 -26.73
CA ALA A 457 22.51 14.83 -27.70
C ALA A 457 21.71 14.47 -28.96
N ARG A 458 20.40 14.24 -28.81
CA ARG A 458 19.48 13.97 -29.93
C ARG A 458 18.10 14.56 -29.64
N THR A 459 17.53 15.25 -30.61
CA THR A 459 16.19 15.88 -30.53
C THR A 459 15.27 15.38 -31.64
N GLU A 460 13.99 15.74 -31.57
CA GLU A 460 12.99 15.30 -32.53
C GLU A 460 13.40 15.57 -33.99
N GLY A 461 13.25 14.56 -34.86
CA GLY A 461 13.64 14.63 -36.27
C GLY A 461 15.14 14.47 -36.55
N GLN A 462 16.01 14.45 -35.55
CA GLN A 462 17.45 14.26 -35.76
C GLN A 462 17.80 12.78 -36.02
N GLY A 463 18.76 12.59 -36.94
CA GLY A 463 19.33 11.27 -37.23
C GLY A 463 20.09 10.67 -36.04
N PRO A 464 20.44 9.37 -36.09
CA PRO A 464 21.18 8.69 -35.04
C PRO A 464 22.54 9.33 -34.74
N VAL A 465 22.98 9.23 -33.49
CA VAL A 465 24.29 9.70 -33.01
C VAL A 465 25.23 8.53 -32.70
N ALA A 466 26.49 8.81 -32.33
CA ALA A 466 27.48 7.77 -32.06
C ALA A 466 27.21 6.94 -30.79
N VAL A 467 26.45 7.48 -29.84
CA VAL A 467 26.15 6.84 -28.55
C VAL A 467 24.89 5.99 -28.67
N ASP A 468 25.05 4.67 -28.59
CA ASP A 468 23.98 3.70 -28.83
C ASP A 468 22.81 3.83 -27.83
N ASP A 469 23.10 4.02 -26.54
CA ASP A 469 22.06 4.21 -25.52
C ASP A 469 21.19 5.45 -25.80
N VAL A 470 21.77 6.56 -26.30
CA VAL A 470 20.99 7.74 -26.71
C VAL A 470 20.02 7.38 -27.84
N ASN A 471 20.48 6.59 -28.81
CA ASN A 471 19.62 6.16 -29.92
C ASN A 471 18.50 5.23 -29.45
N LYS A 472 18.83 4.25 -28.60
CA LYS A 472 17.85 3.33 -28.03
C LYS A 472 16.79 4.06 -27.21
N VAL A 473 17.18 4.97 -26.31
CA VAL A 473 16.23 5.79 -25.54
C VAL A 473 15.33 6.59 -26.48
N TYR A 474 15.91 7.25 -27.50
CA TYR A 474 15.16 8.05 -28.46
C TYR A 474 14.15 7.23 -29.25
N ASP A 475 14.58 6.10 -29.84
CA ASP A 475 13.76 5.25 -30.70
C ASP A 475 12.67 4.54 -29.89
N ASN A 476 13.01 3.96 -28.72
CA ASN A 476 12.06 3.25 -27.86
C ASN A 476 11.01 4.18 -27.22
N SER A 477 11.40 5.40 -26.82
CA SER A 477 10.44 6.42 -26.37
C SER A 477 9.45 6.77 -27.50
N GLY A 478 9.94 6.77 -28.75
CA GLY A 478 9.09 6.96 -29.92
C GLY A 478 8.09 5.83 -30.13
N HIS A 479 8.51 4.58 -29.95
CA HIS A 479 7.62 3.42 -30.05
C HIS A 479 6.52 3.43 -28.99
N PHE A 480 6.85 3.80 -27.75
CA PHE A 480 5.86 3.98 -26.70
C PHE A 480 4.83 5.07 -27.06
N TYR A 481 5.29 6.25 -27.46
CA TYR A 481 4.39 7.33 -27.89
C TYR A 481 3.48 6.88 -29.04
N ASP A 482 4.01 6.23 -30.07
CA ASP A 482 3.22 5.80 -31.23
C ASP A 482 2.16 4.78 -30.83
N TYR A 483 2.48 3.88 -29.91
CA TYR A 483 1.52 2.94 -29.36
C TYR A 483 0.39 3.68 -28.61
N MET A 484 0.72 4.59 -27.70
CA MET A 484 -0.26 5.34 -26.92
C MET A 484 -1.16 6.22 -27.80
N MET A 485 -0.56 6.95 -28.75
CA MET A 485 -1.29 7.81 -29.67
C MET A 485 -2.18 7.00 -30.63
N SER A 486 -1.63 5.99 -31.30
CA SER A 486 -2.39 5.24 -32.32
C SER A 486 -3.45 4.30 -31.75
N THR A 487 -3.30 3.87 -30.49
CA THR A 487 -4.22 2.91 -29.86
C THR A 487 -5.26 3.61 -28.98
N PHE A 488 -4.86 4.65 -28.24
CA PHE A 488 -5.73 5.31 -27.27
C PHE A 488 -6.01 6.78 -27.56
N GLY A 489 -5.40 7.35 -28.61
CA GLY A 489 -5.50 8.78 -28.89
C GLY A 489 -4.87 9.66 -27.81
N ARG A 490 -3.94 9.10 -27.01
CA ARG A 490 -3.28 9.83 -25.92
C ARG A 490 -2.03 10.54 -26.45
N ASP A 491 -2.02 11.86 -26.29
CA ASP A 491 -0.86 12.68 -26.68
C ASP A 491 0.18 12.75 -25.56
N SER A 492 1.28 12.00 -25.73
CA SER A 492 2.37 11.87 -24.77
C SER A 492 1.97 11.30 -23.40
N TRP A 493 2.87 11.38 -22.42
CA TRP A 493 2.69 10.77 -21.11
C TRP A 493 1.57 11.42 -20.30
N ASP A 494 1.28 12.71 -20.49
CA ASP A 494 0.24 13.42 -19.74
C ASP A 494 -1.09 13.60 -20.47
N GLY A 495 -1.15 13.20 -21.74
CA GLY A 495 -2.35 13.33 -22.56
C GLY A 495 -2.54 14.72 -23.18
N GLU A 496 -1.63 15.65 -22.91
CA GLU A 496 -1.66 17.03 -23.41
C GLU A 496 -0.39 17.38 -24.20
N GLY A 497 0.31 16.38 -24.75
CA GLY A 497 1.45 16.59 -25.67
C GLY A 497 2.78 16.90 -24.99
N ALA A 498 2.99 16.43 -23.76
CA ALA A 498 4.23 16.69 -23.04
C ALA A 498 5.51 16.42 -23.83
N PRO A 499 6.51 17.32 -23.78
CA PRO A 499 7.84 16.99 -24.24
C PRO A 499 8.34 15.75 -23.49
N MET A 500 8.82 14.77 -24.25
CA MET A 500 9.40 13.54 -23.74
C MET A 500 10.91 13.76 -23.57
N ARG A 501 11.30 14.25 -22.39
CA ARG A 501 12.70 14.42 -22.03
C ARG A 501 13.25 13.13 -21.42
N SER A 502 14.42 12.73 -21.87
CA SER A 502 15.12 11.57 -21.33
C SER A 502 16.61 11.81 -21.19
N SER A 503 17.23 11.12 -20.24
CA SER A 503 18.67 11.17 -20.01
C SER A 503 19.24 9.75 -20.08
N ALA A 504 20.16 9.52 -21.01
CA ALA A 504 20.88 8.26 -21.19
C ALA A 504 22.21 8.29 -20.41
N ARG A 505 22.69 7.11 -20.01
CA ARG A 505 23.93 6.92 -19.23
C ARG A 505 23.94 7.77 -17.95
N TYR A 506 22.83 7.82 -17.23
CA TYR A 506 22.74 8.47 -15.92
C TYR A 506 23.56 7.71 -14.87
N SER A 507 24.28 8.44 -14.03
CA SER A 507 24.83 7.89 -12.79
C SER A 507 24.97 8.96 -11.71
N ASN A 508 24.70 8.59 -10.47
CA ASN A 508 25.00 9.42 -9.28
C ASN A 508 26.08 8.80 -8.40
N ASN A 509 26.76 7.75 -8.88
CA ASN A 509 27.88 7.15 -8.16
C ASN A 509 29.05 8.13 -8.12
N ARG A 510 29.69 8.28 -6.95
CA ARG A 510 30.80 9.23 -6.76
C ARG A 510 32.03 8.94 -7.64
N ASP A 511 32.15 7.70 -8.12
CA ASP A 511 33.23 7.23 -8.99
C ASP A 511 32.84 7.25 -10.47
N ASN A 512 31.68 7.81 -10.82
CA ASN A 512 31.09 7.81 -12.16
C ASN A 512 30.90 6.40 -12.76
N SER A 513 30.82 5.36 -11.92
CA SER A 513 30.47 4.02 -12.40
C SER A 513 28.98 3.98 -12.83
N PRO A 514 28.59 3.18 -13.83
CA PRO A 514 27.20 3.10 -14.26
C PRO A 514 26.25 2.67 -13.14
N VAL A 515 25.14 3.40 -13.00
CA VAL A 515 24.01 2.96 -12.18
C VAL A 515 23.25 1.87 -12.94
N LYS A 516 22.92 0.79 -12.22
CA LYS A 516 22.05 -0.29 -12.72
C LYS A 516 20.60 0.00 -12.38
N ASN A 517 20.05 1.07 -12.93
CA ASN A 517 18.66 1.44 -12.73
C ASN A 517 18.13 2.32 -13.88
N ALA A 518 16.80 2.43 -13.95
CA ALA A 518 16.09 3.44 -14.71
C ALA A 518 14.93 3.97 -13.85
N PHE A 519 14.49 5.20 -14.08
CA PHE A 519 13.34 5.76 -13.36
C PHE A 519 12.69 6.92 -14.13
N PHE A 520 11.40 7.14 -13.89
CA PHE A 520 10.70 8.40 -14.18
C PHE A 520 10.70 9.31 -12.96
N ASP A 521 11.12 10.57 -13.14
CA ASP A 521 11.05 11.60 -12.12
C ASP A 521 9.76 12.43 -12.28
N PRO A 522 8.77 12.28 -11.38
CA PRO A 522 7.50 13.00 -11.48
C PRO A 522 7.62 14.50 -11.21
N LEU A 523 8.68 14.96 -10.55
CA LEU A 523 8.88 16.39 -10.28
C LEU A 523 9.32 17.13 -11.54
N THR A 524 10.09 16.46 -12.40
CA THR A 524 10.65 17.05 -13.61
C THR A 524 9.98 16.58 -14.90
N GLY A 525 9.21 15.48 -14.84
CA GLY A 525 8.58 14.86 -16.01
C GLY A 525 9.60 14.24 -16.97
N GLU A 526 10.70 13.71 -16.45
CA GLU A 526 11.84 13.20 -17.21
C GLU A 526 12.12 11.73 -16.88
N THR A 527 12.60 10.97 -17.87
CA THR A 527 13.08 9.60 -17.68
C THR A 527 14.61 9.54 -17.64
N MET A 528 15.16 8.78 -16.71
CA MET A 528 16.59 8.63 -16.49
C MET A 528 16.98 7.17 -16.66
N PHE A 529 17.99 6.89 -17.48
CA PHE A 529 18.45 5.54 -17.80
C PHE A 529 19.93 5.40 -17.53
N GLY A 530 20.30 4.45 -16.66
CA GLY A 530 21.68 4.00 -16.52
C GLY A 530 22.24 3.38 -17.81
N GLU A 531 23.56 3.28 -17.91
CA GLU A 531 24.20 2.67 -19.08
C GLU A 531 23.75 1.21 -19.29
N GLY A 532 23.35 0.89 -20.52
CA GLY A 532 22.87 -0.44 -20.91
C GLY A 532 21.47 -0.83 -20.42
N THR A 533 20.68 0.10 -19.85
CA THR A 533 19.29 -0.18 -19.42
C THR A 533 18.23 0.23 -20.45
N ALA A 534 18.61 0.86 -21.56
CA ALA A 534 17.71 1.44 -22.56
C ALA A 534 16.99 0.41 -23.48
N THR A 535 16.53 -0.73 -22.96
CA THR A 535 15.73 -1.69 -23.75
C THR A 535 14.30 -1.19 -23.95
N LEU A 536 13.59 -1.72 -24.97
CA LEU A 536 12.23 -1.29 -25.28
C LEU A 536 11.29 -1.42 -24.08
N THR A 537 11.35 -2.54 -23.37
CA THR A 537 10.47 -2.79 -22.22
C THR A 537 10.78 -1.85 -21.06
N ILE A 538 12.06 -1.55 -20.79
CA ILE A 538 12.43 -0.61 -19.72
C ILE A 538 12.01 0.81 -20.10
N VAL A 539 12.32 1.28 -21.31
CA VAL A 539 11.96 2.64 -21.74
C VAL A 539 10.43 2.84 -21.75
N ALA A 540 9.67 1.85 -22.21
CA ALA A 540 8.21 1.91 -22.17
C ALA A 540 7.65 1.86 -20.74
N HIS A 541 8.25 1.05 -19.85
CA HIS A 541 7.91 0.99 -18.43
C HIS A 541 8.10 2.37 -17.75
N GLU A 542 9.24 3.02 -17.99
CA GLU A 542 9.49 4.36 -17.41
C GLU A 542 8.50 5.42 -17.90
N TRP A 543 8.19 5.43 -19.20
CA TRP A 543 7.19 6.38 -19.69
C TRP A 543 5.77 6.07 -19.23
N GLN A 544 5.46 4.80 -18.95
CA GLN A 544 4.17 4.43 -18.38
C GLN A 544 3.98 4.93 -16.95
N HIS A 545 5.05 5.09 -16.14
CA HIS A 545 4.93 5.79 -14.86
C HIS A 545 4.33 7.19 -15.03
N GLY A 546 4.80 7.95 -16.03
CA GLY A 546 4.24 9.28 -16.34
C GLY A 546 2.75 9.23 -16.70
N VAL A 547 2.31 8.21 -17.43
CA VAL A 547 0.88 7.98 -17.72
C VAL A 547 0.09 7.70 -16.45
N THR A 548 0.61 6.86 -15.56
CA THR A 548 -0.02 6.57 -14.26
C THR A 548 -0.13 7.82 -13.40
N TYR A 549 0.94 8.63 -13.31
CA TYR A 549 0.94 9.89 -12.55
C TYR A 549 -0.12 10.90 -13.02
N SER A 550 -0.29 11.01 -14.34
CA SER A 550 -1.23 11.97 -14.96
C SER A 550 -2.66 11.43 -15.14
N THR A 551 -2.92 10.21 -14.66
CA THR A 551 -4.25 9.59 -14.68
C THR A 551 -4.70 9.22 -13.26
N ALA A 552 -4.60 7.95 -12.86
CA ALA A 552 -5.01 7.50 -11.53
C ALA A 552 -4.19 8.10 -10.39
N GLY A 553 -2.95 8.54 -10.65
CA GLY A 553 -2.05 9.08 -9.63
C GLY A 553 -1.78 8.10 -8.49
N LEU A 554 -1.66 6.80 -8.81
CA LEU A 554 -1.48 5.73 -7.83
C LEU A 554 -0.28 6.02 -6.92
N PHE A 555 -0.52 6.01 -5.61
CA PHE A 555 0.54 6.15 -4.62
C PHE A 555 1.57 5.03 -4.78
N SER A 556 2.86 5.39 -4.81
CA SER A 556 3.98 4.47 -5.05
C SER A 556 4.37 3.62 -3.83
N TYR A 557 3.38 3.17 -3.06
CA TYR A 557 3.59 2.31 -1.90
C TYR A 557 2.50 1.25 -1.75
N PHE A 558 2.87 0.13 -1.14
CA PHE A 558 2.00 -1.00 -0.84
C PHE A 558 1.27 -1.50 -2.10
N GLN A 559 -0.01 -1.87 -1.98
CA GLN A 559 -0.80 -2.34 -3.12
C GLN A 559 -0.97 -1.28 -4.21
N GLY A 560 -1.05 0.01 -3.85
CA GLY A 560 -1.13 1.09 -4.85
C GLY A 560 0.14 1.16 -5.69
N GLY A 561 1.31 1.04 -5.04
CA GLY A 561 2.61 1.04 -5.71
C GLY A 561 2.82 -0.23 -6.54
N ALA A 562 2.40 -1.38 -6.01
CA ALA A 562 2.42 -2.63 -6.78
C ALA A 562 1.51 -2.56 -8.03
N LEU A 563 0.37 -1.86 -7.97
CA LEU A 563 -0.43 -1.59 -9.17
C LEU A 563 0.28 -0.62 -10.12
N HIS A 564 0.93 0.41 -9.60
CA HIS A 564 1.70 1.36 -10.39
C HIS A 564 2.76 0.61 -11.23
N GLU A 565 3.60 -0.20 -10.58
CA GLU A 565 4.60 -1.06 -11.22
C GLU A 565 3.96 -2.06 -12.20
N SER A 566 2.83 -2.65 -11.83
CA SER A 566 2.13 -3.62 -12.67
C SER A 566 1.65 -3.02 -13.98
N PHE A 567 1.05 -1.83 -13.93
CA PHE A 567 0.66 -1.10 -15.13
C PHE A 567 1.89 -0.75 -15.98
N SER A 568 3.00 -0.33 -15.37
CA SER A 568 4.26 -0.07 -16.08
C SER A 568 4.78 -1.31 -16.83
N ASP A 569 4.78 -2.49 -16.20
CA ASP A 569 5.21 -3.74 -16.84
C ASP A 569 4.28 -4.20 -17.97
N VAL A 570 2.95 -4.15 -17.79
CA VAL A 570 2.01 -4.69 -18.79
C VAL A 570 1.92 -3.77 -20.01
N PHE A 571 1.96 -2.45 -19.85
CA PHE A 571 1.99 -1.52 -20.98
C PHE A 571 3.32 -1.56 -21.74
N ALA A 572 4.43 -1.88 -21.07
CA ALA A 572 5.68 -2.18 -21.73
C ALA A 572 5.55 -3.43 -22.62
N ALA A 573 4.93 -4.51 -22.12
CA ALA A 573 4.66 -5.71 -22.91
C ALA A 573 3.69 -5.45 -24.08
N PHE A 574 2.67 -4.60 -23.89
CA PHE A 574 1.76 -4.21 -24.97
C PHE A 574 2.46 -3.36 -26.04
N THR A 575 3.37 -2.46 -25.64
CA THR A 575 4.20 -1.67 -26.56
C THR A 575 5.09 -2.58 -27.39
N GLU A 576 5.73 -3.58 -26.76
CA GLU A 576 6.53 -4.58 -27.46
C GLU A 576 5.68 -5.38 -28.46
N TYR A 577 4.50 -5.86 -28.04
CA TYR A 577 3.57 -6.56 -28.92
C TYR A 577 3.13 -5.71 -30.11
N LYS A 578 2.82 -4.43 -29.90
CA LYS A 578 2.44 -3.51 -30.98
C LYS A 578 3.56 -3.39 -32.03
N LEU A 579 4.81 -3.35 -31.58
CA LEU A 579 5.97 -3.19 -32.45
C LEU A 579 6.34 -4.50 -33.17
N LYS A 580 6.37 -5.62 -32.45
CA LYS A 580 6.95 -6.89 -32.94
C LYS A 580 5.90 -7.93 -33.37
N GLY A 581 4.65 -7.77 -32.98
CA GLY A 581 3.58 -8.77 -33.12
C GLY A 581 3.60 -9.88 -32.06
N SER A 582 4.55 -9.82 -31.13
CA SER A 582 4.70 -10.76 -30.00
C SER A 582 5.39 -10.04 -28.82
N THR A 583 5.28 -10.61 -27.62
CA THR A 583 6.03 -10.14 -26.44
C THR A 583 6.53 -11.34 -25.64
N SER A 584 7.70 -11.22 -25.02
CA SER A 584 8.27 -12.27 -24.16
C SER A 584 7.65 -12.28 -22.76
N TRP A 585 6.88 -11.26 -22.39
CA TRP A 585 6.34 -11.04 -21.03
C TRP A 585 7.43 -10.93 -19.94
N LYS A 586 8.66 -10.60 -20.35
CA LYS A 586 9.82 -10.46 -19.46
C LYS A 586 10.28 -9.02 -19.38
N ALA A 587 10.51 -8.53 -18.17
CA ALA A 587 11.11 -7.22 -17.96
C ALA A 587 12.64 -7.33 -17.83
N GLY A 588 13.34 -6.39 -18.48
CA GLY A 588 14.81 -6.28 -18.43
C GLY A 588 15.57 -7.17 -19.41
N GLU A 589 14.89 -7.98 -20.22
CA GLU A 589 15.53 -8.81 -21.25
C GLU A 589 16.40 -7.96 -22.20
N GLY A 590 17.65 -8.38 -22.40
CA GLY A 590 18.62 -7.68 -23.24
C GLY A 590 19.27 -6.44 -22.60
N SER A 591 18.96 -6.12 -21.34
CA SER A 591 19.59 -5.02 -20.59
C SER A 591 20.78 -5.49 -19.76
N SER A 592 21.55 -4.54 -19.21
CA SER A 592 22.62 -4.80 -18.23
C SER A 592 22.13 -5.35 -16.88
N LEU A 593 20.81 -5.37 -16.65
CA LEU A 593 20.15 -5.97 -15.48
C LEU A 593 19.88 -7.46 -15.67
N GLY A 594 19.79 -7.93 -16.92
CA GLY A 594 19.21 -9.23 -17.23
C GLY A 594 17.69 -9.24 -17.04
N VAL A 595 17.08 -10.43 -17.10
CA VAL A 595 15.65 -10.57 -16.82
C VAL A 595 15.43 -10.44 -15.32
N ILE A 596 14.71 -9.40 -14.92
CA ILE A 596 14.43 -9.10 -13.50
C ILE A 596 13.02 -9.47 -13.07
N ARG A 597 12.08 -9.58 -14.02
CA ARG A 597 10.69 -9.99 -13.78
C ARG A 597 10.19 -10.82 -14.96
N ASP A 598 9.37 -11.83 -14.66
CA ASP A 598 8.65 -12.63 -15.64
C ASP A 598 7.16 -12.60 -15.28
N LEU A 599 6.36 -11.96 -16.14
CA LEU A 599 4.92 -11.79 -15.91
C LEU A 599 4.15 -13.06 -16.24
N ALA A 600 4.70 -13.92 -17.09
CA ALA A 600 4.09 -15.19 -17.48
C ALA A 600 4.35 -16.28 -16.45
N ASP A 601 5.51 -16.25 -15.78
CA ASP A 601 5.91 -17.16 -14.71
C ASP A 601 6.66 -16.41 -13.59
N PRO A 602 5.96 -15.71 -12.68
CA PRO A 602 6.60 -14.96 -11.61
C PRO A 602 7.59 -15.79 -10.78
N HIS A 603 7.29 -17.07 -10.53
CA HIS A 603 8.14 -17.97 -9.74
C HIS A 603 9.46 -18.34 -10.43
N ALA A 604 9.63 -18.06 -11.73
CA ALA A 604 10.89 -18.30 -12.45
C ALA A 604 12.06 -17.46 -11.91
N ILE A 605 11.77 -16.39 -11.17
CA ILE A 605 12.75 -15.48 -10.60
C ILE A 605 12.58 -15.44 -9.08
N SER A 606 13.71 -15.55 -8.38
CA SER A 606 13.78 -15.49 -6.93
C SER A 606 14.72 -14.39 -6.48
N PHE A 607 14.32 -13.69 -5.44
CA PHE A 607 15.15 -12.71 -4.74
C PHE A 607 15.41 -13.22 -3.31
N ASP A 608 16.68 -13.27 -2.93
CA ASP A 608 17.13 -13.79 -1.63
C ASP A 608 16.55 -15.19 -1.29
N GLY A 609 16.50 -16.07 -2.29
CA GLY A 609 15.97 -17.44 -2.15
C GLY A 609 14.45 -17.53 -2.06
N ARG A 610 13.71 -16.41 -2.13
CA ARG A 610 12.24 -16.39 -2.16
C ARG A 610 11.73 -16.10 -3.59
N PRO A 611 10.84 -16.93 -4.15
CA PRO A 611 10.28 -16.69 -5.48
C PRO A 611 9.35 -15.48 -5.49
N HIS A 612 9.31 -14.73 -6.59
CA HIS A 612 8.38 -13.60 -6.72
C HIS A 612 6.93 -14.07 -6.67
N PRO A 613 6.00 -13.33 -6.04
CA PRO A 613 4.65 -13.80 -5.83
C PRO A 613 3.83 -13.83 -7.13
N ALA A 614 3.12 -14.94 -7.37
CA ALA A 614 2.18 -15.11 -8.48
C ALA A 614 0.71 -15.06 -8.03
N HIS A 615 0.46 -15.25 -6.73
CA HIS A 615 -0.88 -15.29 -6.14
C HIS A 615 -0.95 -14.39 -4.89
N TYR A 616 -2.14 -13.84 -4.59
CA TYR A 616 -2.33 -12.91 -3.47
C TYR A 616 -1.97 -13.52 -2.10
N SER A 617 -2.17 -14.82 -1.91
CA SER A 617 -1.74 -15.53 -0.69
C SER A 617 -0.23 -15.51 -0.45
N GLU A 618 0.55 -15.20 -1.48
CA GLU A 618 2.01 -15.14 -1.43
C GLU A 618 2.52 -13.71 -1.18
N TYR A 619 1.62 -12.72 -1.05
CA TYR A 619 1.93 -11.31 -0.91
C TYR A 619 3.04 -11.05 0.12
N TRP A 620 4.04 -10.27 -0.29
CA TRP A 620 5.18 -9.92 0.53
C TRP A 620 4.84 -8.75 1.44
N LEU A 621 4.76 -9.01 2.74
CA LEU A 621 4.57 -8.00 3.77
C LEU A 621 5.91 -7.36 4.15
N GLY A 622 5.93 -6.05 4.35
CA GLY A 622 7.11 -5.29 4.76
C GLY A 622 7.06 -3.85 4.24
N CYS A 623 8.15 -3.11 4.49
CA CYS A 623 8.24 -1.67 4.19
C CYS A 623 9.36 -1.33 3.19
N LEU A 624 10.28 -2.27 2.94
CA LEU A 624 11.29 -2.15 1.90
C LEU A 624 10.61 -1.97 0.55
N ASP A 625 11.30 -1.30 -0.37
CA ASP A 625 10.81 -1.15 -1.73
C ASP A 625 9.38 -0.57 -1.79
N GLY A 626 9.12 0.45 -0.95
CA GLY A 626 7.80 1.07 -0.81
C GLY A 626 6.70 0.11 -0.32
N GLY A 627 7.03 -1.03 0.30
CA GLY A 627 6.07 -2.10 0.59
C GLY A 627 6.10 -3.23 -0.44
N TRP A 628 7.30 -3.54 -0.93
CA TRP A 628 7.60 -4.58 -1.91
C TRP A 628 6.86 -4.38 -3.23
N VAL A 629 6.81 -3.14 -3.72
CA VAL A 629 6.02 -2.77 -4.90
C VAL A 629 6.46 -3.52 -6.15
N HIS A 630 7.77 -3.66 -6.40
CA HIS A 630 8.28 -4.34 -7.61
C HIS A 630 8.10 -5.85 -7.58
N PHE A 631 7.85 -6.43 -6.40
CA PHE A 631 7.64 -7.87 -6.21
C PHE A 631 6.15 -8.19 -6.24
N ASN A 632 5.37 -7.50 -5.41
CA ASN A 632 3.93 -7.67 -5.33
C ASN A 632 3.21 -7.24 -6.62
N SER A 633 3.83 -6.43 -7.48
CA SER A 633 3.30 -6.08 -8.80
C SER A 633 3.10 -7.28 -9.72
N LEU A 634 3.85 -8.37 -9.51
CA LEU A 634 3.72 -9.55 -10.34
C LEU A 634 2.40 -10.31 -10.14
N ILE A 635 1.71 -10.11 -9.02
CA ILE A 635 0.36 -10.68 -8.79
C ILE A 635 -0.65 -10.10 -9.81
N PRO A 636 -0.89 -8.77 -9.85
CA PRO A 636 -1.75 -8.18 -10.88
C PRO A 636 -1.16 -8.29 -12.30
N SER A 637 0.16 -8.21 -12.49
CA SER A 637 0.74 -8.37 -13.83
C SER A 637 0.50 -9.77 -14.41
N HIS A 638 0.56 -10.81 -13.57
CA HIS A 638 0.23 -12.17 -13.97
C HIS A 638 -1.27 -12.31 -14.29
N ALA A 639 -2.15 -11.60 -13.58
CA ALA A 639 -3.57 -11.54 -13.94
C ALA A 639 -3.80 -10.95 -15.33
N TRP A 640 -3.10 -9.85 -15.66
CA TRP A 640 -3.17 -9.22 -16.97
C TRP A 640 -2.61 -10.12 -18.09
N TYR A 641 -1.51 -10.84 -17.81
CA TYR A 641 -0.99 -11.88 -18.70
C TYR A 641 -2.03 -12.97 -18.97
N ILE A 642 -2.63 -13.53 -17.91
CA ILE A 642 -3.68 -14.55 -18.04
C ILE A 642 -4.83 -14.01 -18.90
N LEU A 643 -5.29 -12.78 -18.65
CA LEU A 643 -6.36 -12.18 -19.44
C LEU A 643 -5.96 -12.05 -20.92
N ALA A 644 -4.76 -11.52 -21.21
CA ALA A 644 -4.23 -11.39 -22.57
C ALA A 644 -4.12 -12.72 -23.32
N THR A 645 -3.78 -13.83 -22.64
CA THR A 645 -3.78 -15.15 -23.28
C THR A 645 -5.17 -15.67 -23.63
N ARG A 646 -6.21 -15.19 -22.95
CA ARG A 646 -7.60 -15.65 -23.15
C ARG A 646 -8.38 -14.82 -24.15
N ILE A 647 -8.22 -13.49 -24.14
CA ILE A 647 -8.99 -12.57 -24.99
C ILE A 647 -8.13 -11.80 -26.00
N GLY A 648 -6.82 -11.99 -25.98
CA GLY A 648 -5.85 -11.30 -26.82
C GLY A 648 -5.39 -9.96 -26.25
N ILE A 649 -4.14 -9.61 -26.51
CA ILE A 649 -3.50 -8.36 -26.05
C ILE A 649 -4.29 -7.09 -26.42
N PRO A 650 -4.82 -6.91 -27.64
CA PRO A 650 -5.54 -5.68 -27.98
C PRO A 650 -6.72 -5.38 -27.06
N LYS A 651 -7.54 -6.39 -26.75
CA LYS A 651 -8.70 -6.22 -25.86
C LYS A 651 -8.29 -6.02 -24.41
N THR A 652 -7.30 -6.76 -23.95
CA THR A 652 -6.74 -6.58 -22.60
C THR A 652 -6.17 -5.18 -22.41
N ALA A 653 -5.50 -4.63 -23.43
CA ALA A 653 -4.95 -3.28 -23.40
C ALA A 653 -6.03 -2.20 -23.31
N GLU A 654 -7.15 -2.34 -24.03
CA GLU A 654 -8.31 -1.43 -23.90
C GLU A 654 -8.91 -1.46 -22.49
N ILE A 655 -9.06 -2.65 -21.90
CA ILE A 655 -9.56 -2.83 -20.54
C ILE A 655 -8.60 -2.22 -19.52
N ALA A 656 -7.31 -2.55 -19.60
CA ALA A 656 -6.28 -2.04 -18.68
C ALA A 656 -6.14 -0.52 -18.77
N TYR A 657 -6.20 0.06 -19.97
CA TYR A 657 -6.13 1.51 -20.14
C TYR A 657 -7.35 2.21 -19.57
N ARG A 658 -8.56 1.67 -19.78
CA ARG A 658 -9.78 2.24 -19.20
C ARG A 658 -9.81 2.07 -17.68
N ASP A 659 -9.34 0.94 -17.15
CA ASP A 659 -9.20 0.73 -15.71
C ASP A 659 -8.29 1.81 -15.10
N LEU A 660 -7.06 1.94 -15.60
CA LEU A 660 -6.10 2.93 -15.14
C LEU A 660 -6.57 4.39 -15.32
N SER A 661 -7.12 4.74 -16.49
CA SER A 661 -7.38 6.14 -16.82
C SER A 661 -8.74 6.68 -16.38
N ILE A 662 -9.71 5.81 -16.09
CA ILE A 662 -11.09 6.20 -15.79
C ILE A 662 -11.60 5.63 -14.46
N MET A 663 -11.19 4.41 -14.09
CA MET A 663 -11.78 3.69 -12.94
C MET A 663 -11.00 3.87 -11.64
N LEU A 664 -9.67 3.95 -11.71
CA LEU A 664 -8.80 4.00 -10.54
C LEU A 664 -8.49 5.41 -10.06
N GLY A 665 -8.06 5.52 -8.80
CA GLY A 665 -7.60 6.75 -8.18
C GLY A 665 -6.43 6.50 -7.21
N PRO A 666 -5.89 7.53 -6.54
CA PRO A 666 -4.57 7.46 -5.90
C PRO A 666 -4.40 6.38 -4.83
N ARG A 667 -5.49 5.98 -4.17
CA ARG A 667 -5.52 5.00 -3.07
C ARG A 667 -5.99 3.61 -3.50
N SER A 668 -6.17 3.38 -4.80
CA SER A 668 -6.67 2.10 -5.31
C SER A 668 -5.77 0.93 -4.90
N ARG A 669 -6.42 -0.19 -4.58
CA ARG A 669 -5.84 -1.46 -4.15
C ARG A 669 -6.13 -2.54 -5.17
N PHE A 670 -5.60 -3.74 -4.95
CA PHE A 670 -5.82 -4.88 -5.86
C PHE A 670 -7.31 -5.19 -6.10
N SER A 671 -8.15 -4.97 -5.09
CA SER A 671 -9.60 -5.17 -5.19
C SER A 671 -10.26 -4.15 -6.12
N ASP A 672 -9.71 -2.93 -6.15
CA ASP A 672 -10.23 -1.82 -6.92
C ASP A 672 -9.89 -1.99 -8.40
N THR A 673 -8.66 -2.39 -8.76
CA THR A 673 -8.33 -2.73 -10.17
C THR A 673 -9.16 -3.89 -10.68
N ARG A 674 -9.44 -4.90 -9.85
CA ARG A 674 -10.32 -5.99 -10.29
C ARG A 674 -11.73 -5.47 -10.62
N ALA A 675 -12.31 -4.70 -9.69
CA ALA A 675 -13.66 -4.15 -9.89
C ALA A 675 -13.70 -3.18 -11.08
N GLY A 676 -12.70 -2.31 -11.19
CA GLY A 676 -12.53 -1.34 -12.27
C GLY A 676 -12.31 -2.01 -13.62
N ALA A 677 -11.47 -3.04 -13.72
CA ALA A 677 -11.26 -3.82 -14.94
C ALA A 677 -12.52 -4.57 -15.38
N ILE A 678 -13.27 -5.18 -14.46
CA ILE A 678 -14.55 -5.82 -14.78
C ILE A 678 -15.56 -4.79 -15.30
N GLN A 679 -15.62 -3.62 -14.68
CA GLN A 679 -16.48 -2.52 -15.13
C GLN A 679 -16.05 -2.00 -16.50
N ALA A 680 -14.74 -1.81 -16.71
CA ALA A 680 -14.16 -1.39 -17.98
C ALA A 680 -14.49 -2.40 -19.10
N ALA A 681 -14.35 -3.69 -18.84
CA ALA A 681 -14.72 -4.74 -19.78
C ALA A 681 -16.23 -4.76 -20.07
N SER A 682 -17.07 -4.53 -19.05
CA SER A 682 -18.52 -4.42 -19.23
C SER A 682 -18.91 -3.17 -20.04
N ASP A 683 -18.19 -2.06 -19.88
CA ASP A 683 -18.44 -0.84 -20.64
C ASP A 683 -18.06 -1.01 -22.12
N LEU A 684 -16.92 -1.63 -22.38
CA LEU A 684 -16.35 -1.80 -23.73
C LEU A 684 -17.08 -2.90 -24.53
N TYR A 685 -17.41 -4.01 -23.89
CA TYR A 685 -17.90 -5.22 -24.57
C TYR A 685 -19.31 -5.63 -24.14
N GLY A 686 -19.90 -4.93 -23.17
CA GLY A 686 -21.23 -5.21 -22.64
C GLY A 686 -21.23 -6.18 -21.46
N LYS A 687 -22.32 -6.15 -20.70
CA LYS A 687 -22.54 -7.02 -19.54
C LYS A 687 -22.61 -8.49 -19.97
N ASN A 688 -21.98 -9.38 -19.20
CA ASN A 688 -21.87 -10.83 -19.47
C ASN A 688 -21.13 -11.19 -20.78
N SER A 689 -20.38 -10.25 -21.35
CA SER A 689 -19.49 -10.53 -22.48
C SER A 689 -18.39 -11.53 -22.09
N PRO A 690 -17.84 -12.30 -23.04
CA PRO A 690 -16.66 -13.13 -22.81
C PRO A 690 -15.50 -12.34 -22.17
N GLU A 691 -15.28 -11.10 -22.58
CA GLU A 691 -14.23 -10.22 -22.08
C GLU A 691 -14.42 -9.87 -20.61
N MET A 692 -15.64 -9.48 -20.21
CA MET A 692 -15.96 -9.22 -18.81
C MET A 692 -15.81 -10.49 -17.95
N LEU A 693 -16.31 -11.63 -18.45
CA LEU A 693 -16.24 -12.90 -17.72
C LEU A 693 -14.79 -13.39 -17.59
N GLU A 694 -13.98 -13.28 -18.64
CA GLU A 694 -12.57 -13.66 -18.56
C GLU A 694 -11.75 -12.69 -17.71
N THR A 695 -12.10 -11.40 -17.68
CA THR A 695 -11.49 -10.44 -16.74
C THR A 695 -11.76 -10.87 -15.30
N TRP A 696 -13.01 -11.21 -14.97
CA TRP A 696 -13.37 -11.72 -13.66
C TRP A 696 -12.59 -13.01 -13.30
N ARG A 697 -12.44 -13.93 -14.25
CA ARG A 697 -11.71 -15.20 -14.06
C ARG A 697 -10.20 -15.01 -13.93
N ALA A 698 -9.60 -14.09 -14.67
CA ALA A 698 -8.16 -13.87 -14.69
C ALA A 698 -7.66 -13.30 -13.36
N PHE A 699 -8.31 -12.27 -12.82
CA PHE A 699 -8.00 -11.74 -11.50
C PHE A 699 -8.33 -12.75 -10.38
N GLY A 700 -9.42 -13.51 -10.51
CA GLY A 700 -9.74 -14.58 -9.56
C GLY A 700 -8.66 -15.67 -9.51
N ALA A 701 -8.00 -15.97 -10.63
CA ALA A 701 -6.95 -16.99 -10.70
C ALA A 701 -5.69 -16.64 -9.90
N VAL A 702 -5.45 -15.36 -9.61
CA VAL A 702 -4.33 -14.89 -8.78
C VAL A 702 -4.78 -14.51 -7.36
N GLY A 703 -5.98 -14.92 -6.94
CA GLY A 703 -6.48 -14.67 -5.59
C GLY A 703 -7.02 -13.26 -5.37
N ILE A 704 -7.13 -12.45 -6.43
CA ILE A 704 -7.80 -11.14 -6.39
C ILE A 704 -9.29 -11.37 -6.72
N ASP A 705 -9.99 -12.07 -5.83
CA ASP A 705 -11.36 -12.54 -6.03
C ASP A 705 -12.42 -11.76 -5.24
N GLY A 706 -11.98 -10.70 -4.54
CA GLY A 706 -12.83 -9.82 -3.72
C GLY A 706 -13.29 -10.43 -2.41
N SER A 707 -12.79 -11.62 -2.04
CA SER A 707 -13.08 -12.26 -0.75
C SER A 707 -12.05 -11.94 0.33
N TYR A 708 -10.90 -11.37 -0.06
CA TYR A 708 -9.82 -11.04 0.87
C TYR A 708 -9.98 -9.63 1.44
N GLU A 709 -9.69 -9.49 2.73
CA GLU A 709 -9.42 -8.17 3.31
C GLU A 709 -7.95 -7.82 3.06
N SER A 710 -7.69 -6.60 2.58
CA SER A 710 -6.32 -6.09 2.51
C SER A 710 -5.72 -6.14 3.92
N PRO A 711 -4.56 -6.78 4.13
CA PRO A 711 -3.81 -6.60 5.36
C PRO A 711 -3.70 -5.11 5.63
N ARG A 712 -4.02 -4.66 6.84
CA ARG A 712 -3.76 -3.27 7.24
C ARG A 712 -2.24 -3.13 7.31
N GLN A 713 -1.64 -2.46 6.35
CA GLN A 713 -0.19 -2.35 6.29
C GLN A 713 0.25 -1.13 7.10
N PHE A 714 0.73 -1.39 8.31
CA PHE A 714 1.36 -0.40 9.17
C PHE A 714 2.87 -0.60 9.14
N CYS A 715 3.58 0.41 8.65
CA CYS A 715 5.02 0.43 8.55
C CYS A 715 5.61 1.31 9.64
N LEU A 716 6.35 0.73 10.59
CA LEU A 716 7.01 1.45 11.67
C LEU A 716 8.33 2.13 11.21
N CYS A 717 8.37 2.74 10.01
CA CYS A 717 9.60 3.32 9.45
C CYS A 717 10.22 4.39 10.36
N PHE A 718 9.38 5.18 11.02
CA PHE A 718 9.76 6.09 12.10
C PHE A 718 10.69 5.47 13.15
N ALA A 719 10.45 4.20 13.52
CA ALA A 719 11.26 3.52 14.51
C ALA A 719 12.67 3.21 14.00
N ASP A 720 12.82 2.94 12.69
CA ASP A 720 14.14 2.72 12.09
C ASP A 720 15.01 3.98 12.18
N GLU A 721 14.52 5.13 11.72
CA GLU A 721 15.27 6.39 11.85
C GLU A 721 15.47 6.81 13.30
N SER A 722 14.49 6.58 14.18
CA SER A 722 14.63 6.90 15.61
C SER A 722 15.77 6.12 16.28
N LEU A 723 15.93 4.85 15.91
CA LEU A 723 16.91 3.95 16.50
C LEU A 723 18.24 3.94 15.75
N SER A 724 18.29 4.49 14.54
CA SER A 724 19.48 4.54 13.69
C SER A 724 20.63 5.28 14.39
N GLY A 725 21.75 4.57 14.56
CA GLY A 725 22.96 5.12 15.18
C GLY A 725 22.85 5.39 16.69
N VAL A 726 21.75 5.02 17.34
CA VAL A 726 21.54 5.21 18.79
C VAL A 726 21.77 3.90 19.54
N GLY A 727 22.76 3.87 20.43
CA GLY A 727 22.93 2.74 21.35
C GLY A 727 21.93 2.82 22.49
N LEU A 728 20.81 2.09 22.43
CA LEU A 728 19.77 2.14 23.47
C LEU A 728 20.30 1.78 24.87
N GLU A 729 21.24 0.83 24.97
CA GLU A 729 21.88 0.50 26.25
C GLU A 729 22.74 1.63 26.83
N ALA A 730 23.10 2.63 26.00
CA ALA A 730 23.85 3.80 26.43
C ALA A 730 22.95 4.98 26.84
N LEU A 731 21.66 4.96 26.47
CA LEU A 731 20.69 5.99 26.89
C LEU A 731 20.35 5.82 28.38
N ASP A 732 19.85 4.63 28.75
CA ASP A 732 19.64 4.23 30.13
C ASP A 732 20.11 2.77 30.34
N PRO A 733 21.21 2.55 31.10
CA PRO A 733 21.68 1.22 31.43
C PRO A 733 20.69 0.37 32.24
N GLN A 734 19.70 0.99 32.88
CA GLN A 734 18.61 0.32 33.60
C GLN A 734 17.33 0.21 32.76
N GLY A 735 17.30 0.84 31.58
CA GLY A 735 16.18 0.81 30.65
C GLY A 735 16.10 -0.48 29.83
N SER A 736 15.07 -0.58 28.99
CA SER A 736 14.82 -1.75 28.16
C SER A 736 15.92 -1.98 27.12
N SER A 737 16.26 -3.25 26.88
CA SER A 737 17.27 -3.58 25.86
C SER A 737 16.76 -3.23 24.45
N THR A 738 17.69 -3.17 23.50
CA THR A 738 17.33 -3.03 22.07
C THR A 738 16.32 -4.09 21.64
N ASP A 739 16.55 -5.35 22.03
CA ASP A 739 15.66 -6.48 21.70
C ASP A 739 14.26 -6.35 22.32
N ALA A 740 14.17 -5.88 23.57
CA ALA A 740 12.90 -5.68 24.25
C ALA A 740 12.09 -4.56 23.60
N THR A 741 12.75 -3.45 23.25
CA THR A 741 12.14 -2.32 22.56
C THR A 741 11.61 -2.73 21.18
N VAL A 742 12.40 -3.50 20.43
CA VAL A 742 12.00 -4.10 19.15
C VAL A 742 10.79 -5.03 19.30
N ALA A 743 10.75 -5.88 20.34
CA ALA A 743 9.62 -6.76 20.60
C ALA A 743 8.34 -6.00 20.92
N ALA A 744 8.42 -4.92 21.71
CA ALA A 744 7.30 -4.04 22.00
C ALA A 744 6.74 -3.36 20.74
N LEU A 745 7.63 -2.89 19.85
CA LEU A 745 7.24 -2.28 18.57
C LEU A 745 6.56 -3.29 17.63
N LEU A 746 7.08 -4.53 17.53
CA LEU A 746 6.43 -5.60 16.75
C LEU A 746 5.03 -5.91 17.27
N ARG A 747 4.86 -5.91 18.59
CA ARG A 747 3.56 -6.12 19.20
C ARG A 747 2.60 -4.98 18.88
N LEU A 748 3.03 -3.73 19.02
CA LEU A 748 2.23 -2.56 18.66
C LEU A 748 1.82 -2.60 17.18
N ARG A 749 2.74 -2.99 16.28
CA ARG A 749 2.42 -3.24 14.87
C ARG A 749 1.33 -4.30 14.71
N GLY A 750 1.44 -5.43 15.41
CA GLY A 750 0.40 -6.47 15.43
C GLY A 750 -0.95 -5.94 15.88
N MET A 751 -0.98 -5.10 16.93
CA MET A 751 -2.21 -4.46 17.39
C MET A 751 -2.81 -3.53 16.32
N PHE A 752 -1.98 -2.79 15.58
CA PHE A 752 -2.42 -1.97 14.45
C PHE A 752 -2.98 -2.83 13.30
N GLU A 753 -2.26 -3.90 12.93
CA GLU A 753 -2.66 -4.83 11.86
C GLU A 753 -4.01 -5.50 12.17
N ASN A 754 -4.20 -5.91 13.42
CA ASN A 754 -5.40 -6.62 13.89
C ASN A 754 -6.55 -5.69 14.32
N ALA A 755 -6.32 -4.37 14.34
CA ALA A 755 -7.30 -3.38 14.77
C ALA A 755 -7.92 -3.68 16.15
N GLU A 756 -7.07 -4.05 17.11
CA GLU A 756 -7.52 -4.62 18.38
C GLU A 756 -8.42 -3.67 19.20
N SER A 757 -8.35 -2.35 18.96
CA SER A 757 -9.22 -1.36 19.63
C SER A 757 -9.39 -0.05 18.85
N GLY A 758 -10.33 0.80 19.28
CA GLY A 758 -10.59 2.13 18.68
C GLY A 758 -9.42 3.10 18.85
N ALA A 759 -8.86 3.16 20.07
CA ALA A 759 -7.68 3.95 20.39
C ALA A 759 -6.45 3.54 19.59
N VAL A 760 -6.19 2.23 19.52
CA VAL A 760 -5.10 1.66 18.73
C VAL A 760 -5.21 2.13 17.28
N MET A 761 -6.42 2.17 16.72
CA MET A 761 -6.63 2.61 15.34
C MET A 761 -6.47 4.10 15.11
N HIS A 762 -6.89 4.95 16.05
CA HIS A 762 -6.66 6.40 15.98
C HIS A 762 -5.19 6.75 15.99
N TYR A 763 -4.43 6.20 16.94
CA TYR A 763 -2.99 6.45 17.01
C TYR A 763 -2.23 5.85 15.83
N ALA A 764 -2.69 4.72 15.27
CA ALA A 764 -2.14 4.19 14.03
C ALA A 764 -2.36 5.14 12.82
N GLN A 765 -3.51 5.82 12.76
CA GLN A 765 -3.80 6.82 11.73
C GLN A 765 -3.02 8.12 11.92
N LEU A 766 -2.83 8.57 13.17
CA LEU A 766 -1.97 9.72 13.47
C LEU A 766 -0.53 9.42 13.09
N TYR A 767 -0.04 8.24 13.48
CA TYR A 767 1.26 7.73 13.08
C TYR A 767 1.42 7.75 11.56
N SER A 768 0.48 7.18 10.81
CA SER A 768 0.54 7.18 9.34
C SER A 768 0.53 8.59 8.72
N ARG A 769 -0.12 9.56 9.37
CA ARG A 769 -0.18 10.95 8.89
C ARG A 769 1.12 11.70 9.18
N ALA A 770 1.69 11.51 10.37
CA ALA A 770 2.88 12.22 10.82
C ALA A 770 4.20 11.61 10.31
N ASN A 771 4.21 10.32 9.96
CA ASN A 771 5.43 9.54 9.71
C ASN A 771 6.41 10.21 8.72
N SER A 772 5.96 10.69 7.57
CA SER A 772 6.87 11.25 6.56
C SER A 772 7.64 12.48 7.06
N ARG A 773 6.93 13.41 7.72
CA ARG A 773 7.55 14.61 8.29
C ARG A 773 8.38 14.28 9.53
N ALA A 774 7.93 13.33 10.33
CA ALA A 774 8.68 12.82 11.48
C ALA A 774 10.06 12.29 11.05
N MET A 775 10.11 11.52 9.98
CA MET A 775 11.34 10.97 9.40
C MET A 775 12.28 12.08 8.95
N GLU A 776 11.78 13.07 8.21
CA GLU A 776 12.59 14.21 7.77
C GLU A 776 13.24 14.94 8.96
N LEU A 777 12.46 15.23 9.99
CA LEU A 777 12.97 15.90 11.20
C LEU A 777 14.03 15.05 11.90
N LEU A 778 13.77 13.75 12.08
CA LEU A 778 14.70 12.79 12.70
C LEU A 778 16.02 12.61 11.95
N THR A 779 15.99 12.65 10.62
CA THR A 779 17.20 12.60 9.80
C THR A 779 18.02 13.88 9.94
N SER A 780 17.37 15.02 10.20
CA SER A 780 18.01 16.33 10.30
C SER A 780 18.43 16.74 11.72
N ASP A 781 17.85 16.13 12.76
CA ASP A 781 18.05 16.50 14.17
C ASP A 781 18.42 15.27 15.04
N ASP A 782 19.71 15.14 15.32
CA ASP A 782 20.27 14.08 16.17
C ASP A 782 19.77 14.11 17.62
N ASP A 783 19.39 15.28 18.14
CA ASP A 783 18.88 15.43 19.51
C ASP A 783 17.43 14.97 19.62
N LEU A 784 16.60 15.38 18.66
CA LEU A 784 15.24 14.86 18.50
C LEU A 784 15.24 13.35 18.34
N ARG A 785 16.20 12.81 17.56
CA ARG A 785 16.39 11.35 17.41
C ARG A 785 16.69 10.65 18.74
N ARG A 786 17.65 11.18 19.53
CA ARG A 786 17.96 10.60 20.85
C ARG A 786 16.79 10.68 21.83
N LYS A 787 16.08 11.81 21.89
CA LYS A 787 14.88 11.98 22.73
C LYS A 787 13.80 10.98 22.35
N THR A 788 13.56 10.81 21.05
CA THR A 788 12.57 9.85 20.53
C THR A 788 12.94 8.41 20.90
N ALA A 789 14.22 8.03 20.74
CA ALA A 789 14.70 6.70 21.14
C ALA A 789 14.56 6.45 22.66
N HIS A 790 14.81 7.46 23.51
CA HIS A 790 14.63 7.37 24.95
C HIS A 790 13.17 7.12 25.34
N VAL A 791 12.22 7.88 24.77
CA VAL A 791 10.79 7.67 25.04
C VAL A 791 10.32 6.28 24.57
N MET A 792 10.84 5.76 23.45
CA MET A 792 10.56 4.40 23.02
C MET A 792 11.04 3.35 24.03
N GLN A 793 12.21 3.56 24.64
CA GLN A 793 12.74 2.69 25.69
C GLN A 793 11.85 2.74 26.96
N SER A 794 11.35 3.91 27.33
CA SER A 794 10.45 4.08 28.48
C SER A 794 9.04 3.52 28.25
N LEU A 795 8.55 3.55 27.01
CA LEU A 795 7.24 3.01 26.62
C LEU A 795 7.23 1.47 26.46
N GLU A 796 8.39 0.85 26.27
CA GLU A 796 8.55 -0.57 26.00
C GLU A 796 7.73 -1.47 26.95
N PRO A 797 7.78 -1.31 28.29
CA PRO A 797 7.08 -2.21 29.19
C PRO A 797 5.56 -2.16 29.00
N ALA A 798 5.02 -0.97 28.71
CA ALA A 798 3.59 -0.77 28.48
C ALA A 798 3.19 -1.39 27.13
N PHE A 799 3.89 -1.08 26.04
CA PHE A 799 3.57 -1.62 24.71
C PHE A 799 3.73 -3.14 24.60
N ARG A 800 4.72 -3.72 25.29
CA ARG A 800 4.89 -5.18 25.32
C ARG A 800 3.74 -5.90 26.04
N THR A 801 3.07 -5.25 26.99
CA THR A 801 2.13 -5.92 27.90
C THR A 801 0.66 -5.50 27.73
N VAL A 802 0.38 -4.37 27.10
CA VAL A 802 -0.98 -3.79 26.96
C VAL A 802 -1.96 -4.69 26.19
N GLY A 803 -3.09 -5.09 26.77
CA GLY A 803 -4.00 -6.10 26.19
C GLY A 803 -3.66 -7.54 26.60
N THR A 804 -2.69 -7.73 27.50
CA THR A 804 -2.41 -9.01 28.16
C THR A 804 -2.62 -8.89 29.67
N SER A 805 -2.70 -10.01 30.40
CA SER A 805 -2.79 -10.01 31.86
C SER A 805 -1.57 -9.40 32.56
N ALA A 806 -0.42 -9.32 31.89
CA ALA A 806 0.76 -8.62 32.40
C ALA A 806 0.59 -7.10 32.39
N GLY A 807 -0.25 -6.57 31.49
CA GLY A 807 -0.52 -5.14 31.36
C GLY A 807 -1.18 -4.52 32.61
N ASP A 808 -1.84 -5.34 33.42
CA ASP A 808 -2.43 -4.92 34.70
C ASP A 808 -1.39 -4.65 35.81
N ARG A 809 -0.10 -4.90 35.54
CA ARG A 809 0.99 -4.72 36.49
C ARG A 809 1.99 -3.66 36.07
N VAL A 810 1.84 -3.11 34.87
CA VAL A 810 2.69 -2.03 34.35
C VAL A 810 1.93 -0.73 34.53
N PHE A 811 2.45 0.17 35.36
CA PHE A 811 1.81 1.44 35.68
C PHE A 811 2.40 2.58 34.85
N ILE A 812 1.53 3.45 34.35
CA ILE A 812 1.92 4.71 33.73
C ILE A 812 2.41 5.65 34.82
N THR A 813 3.66 6.10 34.71
CA THR A 813 4.28 6.98 35.71
C THR A 813 4.22 8.43 35.28
N GLN A 814 4.35 9.35 36.24
CA GLN A 814 4.49 10.78 35.97
C GLN A 814 5.69 11.06 35.03
N SER A 815 6.83 10.39 35.28
CA SER A 815 8.03 10.52 34.45
C SER A 815 7.78 10.14 33.00
N LEU A 816 7.02 9.06 32.76
CA LEU A 816 6.68 8.63 31.40
C LEU A 816 5.80 9.65 30.68
N VAL A 817 4.81 10.23 31.37
CA VAL A 817 3.95 11.28 30.80
C VAL A 817 4.73 12.55 30.49
N ASP A 818 5.67 12.93 31.36
CA ASP A 818 6.54 14.09 31.14
C ASP A 818 7.48 13.87 29.95
N GLU A 819 8.03 12.67 29.81
CA GLU A 819 8.86 12.27 28.67
C GLU A 819 8.10 12.30 27.33
N ILE A 820 6.86 11.78 27.32
CA ILE A 820 5.98 11.82 26.14
C ILE A 820 5.68 13.27 25.74
N ASN A 821 5.31 14.12 26.71
CA ASN A 821 5.07 15.54 26.42
C ASN A 821 6.33 16.24 25.90
N GLY A 822 7.48 15.95 26.51
CA GLY A 822 8.76 16.55 26.12
C GLY A 822 9.19 16.18 24.71
N VAL A 823 8.98 14.93 24.26
CA VAL A 823 9.29 14.57 22.87
C VAL A 823 8.30 15.19 21.88
N VAL A 824 7.01 15.28 22.23
CA VAL A 824 6.02 15.96 21.39
C VAL A 824 6.36 17.45 21.20
N ASP A 825 6.75 18.15 22.27
CA ASP A 825 7.19 19.54 22.18
C ASP A 825 8.49 19.69 21.37
N ALA A 826 9.39 18.70 21.44
CA ALA A 826 10.60 18.70 20.61
C ALA A 826 10.28 18.54 19.11
N TYR A 827 9.29 17.72 18.73
CA TYR A 827 8.83 17.64 17.35
C TYR A 827 8.21 18.96 16.87
N VAL A 828 7.41 19.62 17.72
CA VAL A 828 6.83 20.94 17.42
C VAL A 828 7.93 21.96 17.15
N GLN A 829 8.94 22.03 18.03
CA GLN A 829 10.06 22.97 17.87
C GLN A 829 10.87 22.68 16.60
N ALA A 830 11.21 21.42 16.33
CA ALA A 830 11.97 21.04 15.15
C ALA A 830 11.22 21.34 13.83
N ASP A 831 9.89 21.17 13.83
CA ASP A 831 9.04 21.53 12.69
C ASP A 831 9.05 23.05 12.43
N GLU A 832 8.93 23.85 13.49
CA GLU A 832 8.99 25.32 13.39
C GLU A 832 10.37 25.81 12.93
N ASP A 833 11.45 25.26 13.49
CA ASP A 833 12.82 25.64 13.18
C ASP A 833 13.22 25.33 11.73
N SER A 834 12.62 24.27 11.15
CA SER A 834 12.85 23.88 9.75
C SER A 834 11.92 24.56 8.74
N GLY A 835 11.06 25.49 9.18
CA GLY A 835 10.12 26.21 8.32
C GLY A 835 8.96 25.35 7.83
N GLY A 836 8.52 24.38 8.65
CA GLY A 836 7.44 23.45 8.37
C GLY A 836 6.07 24.09 8.15
N ASP A 837 5.12 23.27 7.69
CA ASP A 837 3.75 23.66 7.36
C ASP A 837 2.82 23.82 8.57
N GLY A 838 3.35 23.66 9.79
CA GLY A 838 2.61 23.76 11.04
C GLY A 838 1.85 22.47 11.43
N MET A 839 2.12 21.34 10.77
CA MET A 839 1.49 20.05 11.06
C MET A 839 1.71 19.62 12.51
N TRP A 840 2.94 19.66 13.03
CA TRP A 840 3.23 19.20 14.39
C TRP A 840 2.58 20.08 15.47
N PRO A 841 2.64 21.42 15.39
CA PRO A 841 1.86 22.28 16.29
C PRO A 841 0.35 21.97 16.29
N ALA A 842 -0.23 21.69 15.12
CA ALA A 842 -1.65 21.36 15.01
C ALA A 842 -1.98 19.99 15.62
N LEU A 843 -1.15 18.97 15.35
CA LEU A 843 -1.29 17.62 15.89
C LEU A 843 -1.17 17.62 17.42
N ALA A 844 -0.14 18.28 17.96
CA ALA A 844 0.08 18.35 19.40
C ALA A 844 -1.08 19.03 20.13
N ARG A 845 -1.65 20.12 19.58
CA ARG A 845 -2.86 20.74 20.14
C ARG A 845 -4.05 19.79 20.09
N SER A 846 -4.33 19.20 18.93
CA SER A 846 -5.45 18.28 18.73
C SER A 846 -5.40 17.10 19.70
N GLU A 847 -4.23 16.48 19.88
CA GLU A 847 -4.12 15.30 20.76
C GLU A 847 -4.18 15.65 22.25
N ARG A 848 -3.68 16.83 22.64
CA ARG A 848 -3.82 17.34 24.02
C ARG A 848 -5.27 17.70 24.36
N GLU A 849 -6.05 18.13 23.36
CA GLU A 849 -7.50 18.34 23.51
C GLU A 849 -8.28 17.02 23.48
N TYR A 850 -7.81 16.05 22.69
CA TYR A 850 -8.45 14.75 22.51
C TYR A 850 -8.32 13.83 23.73
N ALA A 851 -7.11 13.69 24.27
CA ALA A 851 -6.83 12.79 25.38
C ALA A 851 -6.02 13.52 26.48
N ASP A 852 -6.60 13.58 27.68
CA ASP A 852 -5.84 13.99 28.87
C ASP A 852 -4.92 12.84 29.29
N ILE A 853 -3.67 12.87 28.82
CA ILE A 853 -2.67 11.86 29.15
C ILE A 853 -2.18 11.96 30.60
N GLN A 854 -2.40 13.10 31.26
CA GLN A 854 -2.11 13.26 32.67
C GLN A 854 -3.07 12.45 33.54
N ALA A 855 -4.34 12.33 33.13
CA ALA A 855 -5.30 11.46 33.79
C ALA A 855 -4.85 9.98 33.83
N MET A 856 -3.95 9.55 32.94
CA MET A 856 -3.43 8.19 32.91
C MET A 856 -2.38 7.89 33.99
N VAL A 857 -1.84 8.89 34.70
CA VAL A 857 -0.84 8.66 35.74
C VAL A 857 -1.42 7.78 36.86
N GLY A 858 -0.73 6.67 37.15
CA GLY A 858 -1.17 5.68 38.12
C GLY A 858 -2.17 4.64 37.58
N MET A 859 -2.63 4.77 36.32
CA MET A 859 -3.34 3.70 35.63
C MET A 859 -2.37 2.59 35.22
N THR A 860 -2.86 1.35 35.14
CA THR A 860 -2.13 0.26 34.48
C THR A 860 -2.15 0.43 32.96
N ALA A 861 -1.29 -0.26 32.21
CA ALA A 861 -1.26 -0.19 30.75
C ALA A 861 -2.61 -0.58 30.13
N ASN A 862 -3.30 -1.58 30.69
CA ASN A 862 -4.64 -1.97 30.25
C ASN A 862 -5.72 -0.93 30.61
N GLN A 863 -5.62 -0.33 31.80
CA GLN A 863 -6.54 0.74 32.20
C GLN A 863 -6.35 1.98 31.34
N ALA A 864 -5.12 2.32 30.99
CA ALA A 864 -4.79 3.41 30.08
C ALA A 864 -5.36 3.15 28.68
N LEU A 865 -5.19 1.94 28.13
CA LEU A 865 -5.82 1.58 26.85
C LEU A 865 -7.36 1.67 26.93
N THR A 866 -7.96 1.15 28.01
CA THR A 866 -9.42 1.22 28.23
C THR A 866 -9.91 2.67 28.33
N TYR A 867 -9.17 3.54 29.01
CA TYR A 867 -9.46 4.97 29.08
C TYR A 867 -9.42 5.59 27.68
N LEU A 868 -8.37 5.33 26.91
CA LEU A 868 -8.25 5.85 25.54
C LEU A 868 -9.36 5.31 24.63
N ASP A 869 -9.75 4.04 24.77
CA ASP A 869 -10.85 3.44 24.02
C ASP A 869 -12.20 4.08 24.37
N SER A 870 -12.41 4.45 25.64
CA SER A 870 -13.65 5.12 26.06
C SER A 870 -13.85 6.50 25.44
N LEU A 871 -12.81 7.10 24.84
CA LEU A 871 -12.92 8.37 24.11
C LEU A 871 -13.57 8.18 22.71
N PHE A 872 -13.75 6.94 22.25
CA PHE A 872 -14.41 6.59 20.98
C PHE A 872 -15.88 6.18 21.13
N GLU A 873 -16.35 5.98 22.36
CA GLU A 873 -17.75 5.70 22.70
C GLU A 873 -18.53 7.01 22.88
#